data_AF-A0A432GFE8-F1
#
_entry.id   AF-A0A432GFE8-F1
#
_cell.length_a   1.000
_cell.length_b   1.000
_cell.length_c   1.000
_cell.angle_alpha   90.00
_cell.angle_beta   90.00
_cell.angle_gamma   90.00
#
_symmetry.space_group_name_H-M   'P 1'
#
loop_
_entity.id
_entity.type
_entity.pdbx_description
1 polymer ?
#
loop_
_entity_poly.entity_id
_entity_poly.type
_entity_poly.pdbx_seq_one_letter_code
_entity_poly.pdbx_strand_id
1 'polypeptide(L)'
;MKQQQFLNLASAEEAEERFWQAVQPGPLGEELIPIEHARERILSQNVIAKHNVPYFDRSNFDGFAVRAEDTFGAQETAPVSLKLNPEVLACGVVPEKSVTQGTATTIATGGVMPRGADAVVMIENTLPIEADKSREAGIKILKAVVPSGGVSLAGSDIGAGEVVLRIGDLLGYRETGTLAALGEAKVWVWRRPKVGIISTGDELVAPGGQMELGKVFDSNATVLGHAVEELGCEPVHFGIVPDEESRLETVLREALELDFVLISGGTSKGEGDLNYRVFEKYNNPGILVHGVALKPGKPLCLAILAGTPAAILPGFPTSATFTFSKFIAPVLRAMAGRLPEPTTHVKANVPVRLNSDKGRTEFNLVHLVRNDSGFSAYSTGKGSGSITGFARADGFMEIPRNTEMVEVDEEVRIQLLGKSAHPPDLMIIGSHCVGLDYLIGEMQKRGVSCKFLAVGSMGGVLAAERGECDLAGTHLLDENAGEYNRHLLTPELHLQKGYRRSQGLLFRKDDSNFTDFKSDFENAIQQIINNAEVRMINRNRGSGTRILLDRLLADQRPAGFFQEAKSHNSVAAAISQNRADWGIAIRSVAEDLGLGFYPIQDEEYDFILPKNRLERPEVALFLSLLQETEIQNKLAKFGLRTTN
;
A
#
# COMPACT_ATOMS: atom_id res chain seq x y z
N MET A 1 -8.57 9.47 40.22
CA MET A 1 -8.59 8.33 39.28
C MET A 1 -7.95 7.12 39.92
N LYS A 2 -8.73 6.08 40.20
CA LYS A 2 -8.18 4.76 40.54
C LYS A 2 -7.75 4.09 39.23
N GLN A 3 -6.46 3.80 39.07
CA GLN A 3 -5.95 3.17 37.85
C GLN A 3 -6.18 1.65 37.94
N GLN A 4 -7.19 1.13 37.24
CA GLN A 4 -7.32 -0.32 37.07
C GLN A 4 -6.20 -0.79 36.12
N GLN A 5 -5.29 -1.62 36.63
CA GLN A 5 -4.23 -2.20 35.82
C GLN A 5 -4.76 -3.46 35.13
N PHE A 6 -4.29 -3.74 33.91
CA PHE A 6 -4.41 -5.07 33.33
C PHE A 6 -3.57 -6.02 34.18
N LEU A 7 -4.22 -6.72 35.12
CA LEU A 7 -3.53 -7.58 36.09
C LEU A 7 -2.99 -8.85 35.43
N ASN A 8 -3.60 -9.31 34.32
CA ASN A 8 -3.17 -10.46 33.52
C ASN A 8 -3.18 -10.09 32.03
N LEU A 9 -2.01 -9.88 31.43
CA LEU A 9 -1.88 -9.67 29.98
C LEU A 9 -1.59 -11.00 29.30
N ALA A 10 -2.35 -11.33 28.25
CA ALA A 10 -2.03 -12.47 27.41
C ALA A 10 -0.77 -12.20 26.57
N SER A 11 -0.03 -13.25 26.23
CA SER A 11 0.95 -13.17 25.13
C SER A 11 0.22 -13.02 23.79
N ALA A 12 0.93 -12.63 22.72
CA ALA A 12 0.31 -12.51 21.40
C ALA A 12 -0.15 -13.88 20.90
N GLU A 13 0.69 -14.89 21.08
CA GLU A 13 0.45 -16.28 20.70
C GLU A 13 -0.77 -16.85 21.44
N GLU A 14 -0.86 -16.62 22.75
CA GLU A 14 -2.00 -17.05 23.57
C GLU A 14 -3.30 -16.34 23.14
N ALA A 15 -3.24 -15.05 22.79
CA ALA A 15 -4.41 -14.33 22.35
C ALA A 15 -4.92 -14.84 21.00
N GLU A 16 -4.01 -15.13 20.06
CA GLU A 16 -4.32 -15.76 18.76
C GLU A 16 -4.96 -17.14 18.95
N GLU A 17 -4.33 -18.00 19.76
CA GLU A 17 -4.81 -19.36 19.99
C GLU A 17 -6.20 -19.36 20.64
N ARG A 18 -6.39 -18.58 21.72
CA ARG A 18 -7.70 -18.48 22.40
C ARG A 18 -8.80 -17.98 21.48
N PHE A 19 -8.52 -16.95 20.69
CA PHE A 19 -9.51 -16.38 19.78
C PHE A 19 -9.83 -17.35 18.64
N TRP A 20 -8.81 -17.97 18.04
CA TRP A 20 -8.99 -18.97 16.99
C TRP A 20 -9.79 -20.19 17.48
N GLN A 21 -9.51 -20.71 18.67
CA GLN A 21 -10.22 -21.85 19.26
C GLN A 21 -11.68 -21.52 19.59
N ALA A 22 -11.97 -20.29 20.00
CA ALA A 22 -13.33 -19.87 20.32
C ALA A 22 -14.17 -19.58 19.06
N VAL A 23 -13.56 -18.99 18.03
CA VAL A 23 -14.25 -18.66 16.77
C VAL A 23 -14.40 -19.89 15.87
N GLN A 24 -13.36 -20.75 15.81
CA GLN A 24 -13.24 -21.86 14.86
C GLN A 24 -13.52 -21.42 13.42
N PRO A 25 -12.77 -20.44 12.89
CA PRO A 25 -13.16 -19.77 11.66
C PRO A 25 -13.12 -20.69 10.45
N GLY A 26 -14.18 -20.60 9.64
CA GLY A 26 -14.33 -21.32 8.38
C GLY A 26 -15.46 -20.71 7.55
N PRO A 27 -15.63 -21.15 6.29
CA PRO A 27 -16.63 -20.58 5.40
C PRO A 27 -18.06 -20.60 5.97
N LEU A 28 -18.76 -19.48 5.88
CA LEU A 28 -20.08 -19.28 6.51
C LEU A 28 -21.27 -19.69 5.64
N GLY A 29 -21.04 -20.55 4.65
CA GLY A 29 -22.06 -21.04 3.70
C GLY A 29 -21.74 -20.72 2.24
N GLU A 30 -22.50 -21.35 1.35
CA GLU A 30 -22.34 -21.27 -0.10
C GLU A 30 -23.49 -20.49 -0.73
N GLU A 31 -23.21 -19.79 -1.83
CA GLU A 31 -24.23 -19.17 -2.66
C GLU A 31 -23.95 -19.36 -4.16
N LEU A 32 -25.02 -19.44 -4.94
CA LEU A 32 -24.95 -19.57 -6.39
C LEU A 32 -25.19 -18.21 -7.04
N ILE A 33 -24.16 -17.66 -7.67
CA ILE A 33 -24.20 -16.32 -8.27
C ILE A 33 -23.98 -16.36 -9.77
N PRO A 34 -24.45 -15.35 -10.53
CA PRO A 34 -24.07 -15.17 -11.93
C PRO A 34 -22.57 -14.91 -12.10
N ILE A 35 -21.99 -15.39 -13.22
CA ILE A 35 -20.54 -15.25 -13.48
C ILE A 35 -20.08 -13.79 -13.58
N GLU A 36 -20.96 -12.87 -14.01
CA GLU A 36 -20.69 -11.43 -14.09
C GLU A 36 -20.41 -10.79 -12.72
N HIS A 37 -20.87 -11.43 -11.64
CA HIS A 37 -20.64 -11.00 -10.26
C HIS A 37 -19.61 -11.87 -9.54
N ALA A 38 -18.98 -12.81 -10.24
CA ALA A 38 -18.09 -13.81 -9.64
C ALA A 38 -16.65 -13.34 -9.47
N ARG A 39 -16.25 -12.22 -10.10
CA ARG A 39 -14.91 -11.65 -9.90
C ARG A 39 -14.68 -11.33 -8.41
N GLU A 40 -13.49 -11.67 -7.90
CA GLU A 40 -13.10 -11.51 -6.49
C GLU A 40 -13.93 -12.35 -5.50
N ARG A 41 -14.61 -13.40 -5.99
CA ARG A 41 -15.25 -14.43 -5.19
C ARG A 41 -14.36 -15.66 -5.11
N ILE A 42 -14.58 -16.48 -4.08
CA ILE A 42 -13.85 -17.74 -3.89
C ILE A 42 -14.79 -18.90 -4.19
N LEU A 43 -14.34 -19.87 -5.00
CA LEU A 43 -15.11 -21.07 -5.30
C LEU A 43 -15.38 -21.90 -4.04
N SER A 44 -16.63 -22.30 -3.83
CA SER A 44 -17.00 -23.26 -2.77
C SER A 44 -17.01 -24.71 -3.25
N GLN A 45 -17.00 -24.94 -4.56
CA GLN A 45 -17.03 -26.28 -5.15
C GLN A 45 -16.05 -26.36 -6.32
N ASN A 46 -15.60 -27.58 -6.63
CA ASN A 46 -14.85 -27.83 -7.86
C ASN A 46 -15.76 -27.57 -9.08
N VAL A 47 -15.19 -26.99 -10.12
CA VAL A 47 -15.86 -26.80 -11.40
C VAL A 47 -15.44 -27.94 -12.32
N ILE A 48 -16.40 -28.77 -12.69
CA ILE A 48 -16.19 -29.94 -13.54
C ILE A 48 -16.72 -29.63 -14.93
N ALA A 49 -15.90 -29.82 -15.96
CA ALA A 49 -16.33 -29.60 -17.34
C ALA A 49 -17.43 -30.58 -17.73
N LYS A 50 -18.59 -30.07 -18.16
CA LYS A 50 -19.72 -30.90 -18.63
C LYS A 50 -19.54 -31.38 -20.08
N HIS A 51 -18.71 -30.66 -20.82
CA HIS A 51 -18.51 -30.85 -22.25
C HIS A 51 -17.02 -30.70 -22.57
N ASN A 52 -16.60 -31.33 -23.66
CA ASN A 52 -15.26 -31.16 -24.20
C ASN A 52 -15.04 -29.72 -24.67
N VAL A 53 -13.83 -29.20 -24.50
CA VAL A 53 -13.37 -27.96 -25.12
C VAL A 53 -12.12 -28.29 -25.97
N PRO A 54 -12.17 -28.10 -27.30
CA PRO A 54 -13.36 -27.82 -28.11
C PRO A 54 -14.38 -28.98 -28.05
N TYR A 55 -15.66 -28.71 -28.37
CA TYR A 55 -16.73 -29.71 -28.31
C TYR A 55 -16.68 -30.74 -29.44
N PHE A 56 -16.11 -30.35 -30.58
CA PHE A 56 -15.97 -31.14 -31.80
C PHE A 56 -14.58 -30.93 -32.38
N ASP A 57 -14.16 -31.86 -33.25
CA ASP A 57 -12.92 -31.71 -34.02
C ASP A 57 -13.05 -30.50 -34.93
N ARG A 58 -12.11 -29.56 -34.83
CA ARG A 58 -12.16 -28.29 -35.55
C ARG A 58 -10.88 -27.98 -36.29
N SER A 59 -11.01 -27.23 -37.37
CA SER A 59 -9.86 -26.72 -38.13
C SER A 59 -9.08 -25.66 -37.33
N ASN A 60 -7.74 -25.71 -37.41
CA ASN A 60 -6.85 -24.68 -36.89
C ASN A 60 -6.52 -23.58 -37.92
N PHE A 61 -6.88 -23.80 -39.19
CA PHE A 61 -6.54 -22.90 -40.31
C PHE A 61 -7.73 -22.68 -41.24
N ASP A 62 -7.66 -21.62 -42.03
CA ASP A 62 -8.49 -21.49 -43.23
C ASP A 62 -7.87 -22.35 -44.34
N GLY A 63 -8.67 -23.15 -45.02
CA GLY A 63 -8.17 -24.04 -46.06
C GLY A 63 -9.15 -25.16 -46.43
N PHE A 64 -8.65 -26.39 -46.47
CA PHE A 64 -9.37 -27.52 -47.03
C PHE A 64 -9.26 -28.75 -46.14
N ALA A 65 -10.40 -29.27 -45.70
CA ALA A 65 -10.52 -30.54 -45.00
C ALA A 65 -10.32 -31.68 -45.99
N VAL A 66 -9.36 -32.55 -45.71
CA VAL A 66 -8.89 -33.62 -46.60
C VAL A 66 -8.72 -34.92 -45.84
N ARG A 67 -8.57 -36.01 -46.59
CA ARG A 67 -7.90 -37.22 -46.13
C ARG A 67 -6.39 -37.01 -46.30
N ALA A 68 -5.63 -37.07 -45.23
CA ALA A 68 -4.18 -36.86 -45.23
C ALA A 68 -3.49 -37.75 -46.26
N GLU A 69 -3.90 -39.01 -46.37
CA GLU A 69 -3.37 -39.97 -47.33
C GLU A 69 -3.54 -39.55 -48.80
N ASP A 70 -4.61 -38.81 -49.12
CA ASP A 70 -4.83 -38.28 -50.48
C ASP A 70 -3.89 -37.11 -50.79
N THR A 71 -3.10 -36.63 -49.82
CA THR A 71 -2.09 -35.59 -50.01
C THR A 71 -0.66 -36.15 -50.07
N PHE A 72 -0.46 -37.44 -49.80
CA PHE A 72 0.89 -38.01 -49.71
C PHE A 72 1.63 -37.91 -51.05
N GLY A 73 2.89 -37.45 -50.98
CA GLY A 73 3.71 -37.18 -52.15
C GLY A 73 3.49 -35.80 -52.80
N ALA A 74 2.54 -34.99 -52.32
CA ALA A 74 2.36 -33.62 -52.80
C ALA A 74 3.58 -32.74 -52.49
N GLN A 75 4.13 -32.12 -53.54
CA GLN A 75 5.22 -31.14 -53.49
C GLN A 75 4.92 -30.00 -54.47
N GLU A 76 5.56 -28.83 -54.30
CA GLU A 76 5.33 -27.67 -55.17
C GLU A 76 5.55 -27.98 -56.65
N THR A 77 6.57 -28.78 -56.97
CA THR A 77 6.91 -29.22 -58.33
C THR A 77 6.05 -30.38 -58.83
N ALA A 78 5.30 -31.05 -57.94
CA ALA A 78 4.46 -32.20 -58.25
C ALA A 78 3.19 -32.19 -57.36
N PRO A 79 2.26 -31.23 -57.58
CA PRO A 79 1.11 -31.06 -56.71
C PRO A 79 0.03 -32.13 -56.96
N VAL A 80 -0.65 -32.52 -55.89
CA VAL A 80 -1.79 -33.45 -55.98
C VAL A 80 -3.08 -32.67 -56.16
N SER A 81 -3.95 -33.09 -57.09
CA SER A 81 -5.22 -32.41 -57.35
C SER A 81 -6.38 -33.13 -56.66
N LEU A 82 -7.18 -32.39 -55.89
CA LEU A 82 -8.41 -32.88 -55.27
C LEU A 82 -9.63 -32.11 -55.81
N LYS A 83 -10.76 -32.80 -55.93
CA LYS A 83 -12.04 -32.18 -56.29
C LYS A 83 -12.67 -31.51 -55.08
N LEU A 84 -13.26 -30.34 -55.24
CA LEU A 84 -13.98 -29.69 -54.15
C LEU A 84 -15.42 -30.20 -54.06
N ASN A 85 -15.81 -30.63 -52.86
CA ASN A 85 -17.21 -30.84 -52.53
C ASN A 85 -17.95 -29.50 -52.65
N PRO A 86 -19.19 -29.48 -53.18
CA PRO A 86 -19.97 -28.25 -53.23
C PRO A 86 -20.60 -28.00 -51.85
N GLU A 87 -19.75 -27.60 -50.91
CA GLU A 87 -20.03 -27.26 -49.52
C GLU A 87 -18.89 -26.38 -48.99
N VAL A 88 -19.22 -25.37 -48.17
CA VAL A 88 -18.25 -24.50 -47.50
C VAL A 88 -18.56 -24.49 -46.02
N LEU A 89 -17.59 -24.94 -45.22
CA LEU A 89 -17.73 -25.11 -43.77
C LEU A 89 -17.22 -23.86 -43.03
N ALA A 90 -18.09 -22.87 -42.90
CA ALA A 90 -17.87 -21.71 -42.02
C ALA A 90 -18.13 -22.07 -40.55
N CYS A 91 -17.69 -21.20 -39.62
CA CYS A 91 -18.00 -21.35 -38.19
C CYS A 91 -19.50 -21.47 -37.94
N GLY A 92 -19.90 -22.50 -37.18
CA GLY A 92 -21.30 -22.78 -36.85
C GLY A 92 -22.05 -23.61 -37.90
N VAL A 93 -21.43 -23.98 -39.02
CA VAL A 93 -22.02 -24.87 -40.02
C VAL A 93 -21.68 -26.34 -39.69
N VAL A 94 -22.69 -27.19 -39.64
CA VAL A 94 -22.53 -28.64 -39.48
C VAL A 94 -22.35 -29.27 -40.86
N PRO A 95 -21.30 -30.07 -41.11
CA PRO A 95 -21.07 -30.69 -42.42
C PRO A 95 -22.15 -31.71 -42.79
N GLU A 96 -22.70 -31.60 -43.99
CA GLU A 96 -23.65 -32.55 -44.56
C GLU A 96 -22.97 -33.58 -45.47
N LYS A 97 -21.81 -33.23 -46.06
CA LYS A 97 -21.08 -34.12 -46.96
C LYS A 97 -19.83 -34.69 -46.30
N SER A 98 -19.55 -35.94 -46.64
CA SER A 98 -18.31 -36.61 -46.24
C SER A 98 -17.20 -36.34 -47.25
N VAL A 99 -15.97 -36.20 -46.76
CA VAL A 99 -14.78 -36.19 -47.61
C VAL A 99 -14.46 -37.63 -47.99
N THR A 100 -14.53 -37.93 -49.29
CA THR A 100 -14.20 -39.23 -49.87
C THR A 100 -12.86 -39.16 -50.63
N GLN A 101 -12.38 -40.29 -51.13
CA GLN A 101 -11.10 -40.37 -51.83
C GLN A 101 -11.00 -39.38 -53.01
N GLY A 102 -9.94 -38.57 -53.02
CA GLY A 102 -9.68 -37.60 -54.07
C GLY A 102 -10.55 -36.33 -53.98
N THR A 103 -11.27 -36.13 -52.87
CA THR A 103 -12.10 -34.93 -52.62
C THR A 103 -11.58 -34.12 -51.44
N ALA A 104 -12.01 -32.87 -51.36
CA ALA A 104 -11.76 -31.96 -50.25
C ALA A 104 -12.97 -31.06 -50.02
N THR A 105 -13.16 -30.56 -48.80
CA THR A 105 -14.20 -29.58 -48.49
C THR A 105 -13.55 -28.29 -47.98
N THR A 106 -13.96 -27.14 -48.52
CA THR A 106 -13.50 -25.83 -48.05
C THR A 106 -13.93 -25.62 -46.60
N ILE A 107 -12.99 -25.26 -45.72
CA ILE A 107 -13.23 -25.10 -44.28
C ILE A 107 -12.52 -23.86 -43.75
N ALA A 108 -13.22 -23.11 -42.89
CA ALA A 108 -12.65 -21.98 -42.17
C ALA A 108 -12.04 -22.45 -40.83
N THR A 109 -11.16 -21.64 -40.26
CA THR A 109 -10.61 -21.80 -38.91
C THR A 109 -11.76 -21.89 -37.92
N GLY A 110 -11.78 -22.94 -37.08
CA GLY A 110 -12.86 -23.22 -36.14
C GLY A 110 -14.06 -23.96 -36.73
N GLY A 111 -14.09 -24.22 -38.04
CA GLY A 111 -15.10 -25.04 -38.70
C GLY A 111 -15.06 -26.50 -38.22
N VAL A 112 -16.23 -27.15 -38.20
CA VAL A 112 -16.39 -28.56 -37.79
C VAL A 112 -15.80 -29.48 -38.86
N MET A 113 -14.98 -30.45 -38.46
CA MET A 113 -14.41 -31.42 -39.40
C MET A 113 -15.51 -32.30 -40.05
N PRO A 114 -15.57 -32.40 -41.38
CA PRO A 114 -16.51 -33.28 -42.07
C PRO A 114 -16.12 -34.75 -41.91
N ARG A 115 -17.11 -35.65 -41.89
CA ARG A 115 -16.86 -37.09 -41.82
C ARG A 115 -15.92 -37.54 -42.95
N GLY A 116 -14.93 -38.35 -42.62
CA GLY A 116 -13.95 -38.87 -43.58
C GLY A 116 -12.72 -38.00 -43.78
N ALA A 117 -12.72 -36.73 -43.34
CA ALA A 117 -11.50 -35.94 -43.26
C ALA A 117 -10.76 -36.20 -41.94
N ASP A 118 -9.43 -36.22 -41.98
CA ASP A 118 -8.56 -36.40 -40.81
C ASP A 118 -7.46 -35.33 -40.72
N ALA A 119 -7.39 -34.40 -41.68
CA ALA A 119 -6.43 -33.30 -41.68
C ALA A 119 -6.97 -32.05 -42.42
N VAL A 120 -6.33 -30.90 -42.18
CA VAL A 120 -6.59 -29.65 -42.89
C VAL A 120 -5.32 -29.13 -43.54
N VAL A 121 -5.39 -28.85 -44.83
CA VAL A 121 -4.33 -28.15 -45.56
C VAL A 121 -4.67 -26.65 -45.57
N MET A 122 -3.77 -25.83 -45.04
CA MET A 122 -3.92 -24.37 -45.05
C MET A 122 -3.97 -23.83 -46.48
N ILE A 123 -4.76 -22.78 -46.71
CA ILE A 123 -5.03 -22.22 -48.04
C ILE A 123 -3.75 -21.82 -48.78
N GLU A 124 -2.72 -21.36 -48.06
CA GLU A 124 -1.42 -20.95 -48.60
C GLU A 124 -0.65 -22.11 -49.25
N ASN A 125 -0.94 -23.35 -48.85
CA ASN A 125 -0.34 -24.56 -49.42
C ASN A 125 -1.18 -25.13 -50.57
N THR A 126 -2.06 -24.32 -51.17
CA THR A 126 -2.93 -24.75 -52.26
C THR A 126 -3.00 -23.74 -53.40
N LEU A 127 -3.37 -24.22 -54.60
CA LEU A 127 -3.75 -23.37 -55.74
C LEU A 127 -5.13 -23.77 -56.27
N PRO A 128 -6.00 -22.81 -56.61
CA PRO A 128 -7.33 -23.12 -57.13
C PRO A 128 -7.27 -23.77 -58.52
N ILE A 129 -8.23 -24.66 -58.78
CA ILE A 129 -8.56 -25.17 -60.11
C ILE A 129 -9.98 -24.68 -60.43
N GLU A 130 -10.09 -23.72 -61.36
CA GLU A 130 -11.38 -23.20 -61.79
C GLU A 130 -12.22 -24.28 -62.50
N ALA A 131 -13.53 -24.23 -62.28
CA ALA A 131 -14.47 -25.07 -63.01
C ALA A 131 -14.65 -24.56 -64.44
N ASP A 132 -14.69 -25.47 -65.42
CA ASP A 132 -15.06 -25.17 -66.80
C ASP A 132 -16.11 -26.16 -67.33
N LYS A 133 -16.47 -26.07 -68.62
CA LYS A 133 -17.48 -26.95 -69.25
C LYS A 133 -17.14 -28.45 -69.19
N SER A 134 -15.90 -28.81 -68.85
CA SER A 134 -15.35 -30.17 -68.85
C SER A 134 -14.78 -30.62 -67.50
N ARG A 135 -14.62 -29.71 -66.51
CA ARG A 135 -13.90 -29.98 -65.27
C ARG A 135 -14.58 -29.32 -64.06
N GLU A 136 -14.78 -30.08 -63.00
CA GLU A 136 -15.29 -29.59 -61.71
C GLU A 136 -14.26 -28.72 -60.99
N ALA A 137 -14.73 -27.82 -60.12
CA ALA A 137 -13.85 -27.01 -59.26
C ALA A 137 -13.00 -27.91 -58.36
N GLY A 138 -11.75 -27.53 -58.15
CA GLY A 138 -10.80 -28.30 -57.37
C GLY A 138 -9.67 -27.46 -56.78
N ILE A 139 -8.73 -28.14 -56.15
CA ILE A 139 -7.52 -27.54 -55.59
C ILE A 139 -6.31 -28.39 -55.95
N LYS A 140 -5.17 -27.74 -56.10
CA LYS A 140 -3.84 -28.37 -56.11
C LYS A 140 -3.23 -28.20 -54.75
N ILE A 141 -2.86 -29.31 -54.11
CA ILE A 141 -2.13 -29.32 -52.84
C ILE A 141 -0.63 -29.30 -53.16
N LEU A 142 0.06 -28.29 -52.63
CA LEU A 142 1.49 -28.06 -52.84
C LEU A 142 2.35 -28.75 -51.78
N LYS A 143 1.77 -29.06 -50.62
CA LYS A 143 2.47 -29.67 -49.49
C LYS A 143 1.58 -30.70 -48.80
N ALA A 144 2.07 -31.92 -48.67
CA ALA A 144 1.38 -32.99 -47.96
C ALA A 144 1.15 -32.64 -46.49
N VAL A 145 0.05 -33.16 -45.92
CA VAL A 145 -0.29 -33.07 -44.49
C VAL A 145 -0.36 -34.48 -43.89
N VAL A 146 -0.03 -34.60 -42.62
CA VAL A 146 -0.14 -35.86 -41.86
C VAL A 146 -1.51 -35.96 -41.18
N PRO A 147 -1.98 -37.16 -40.81
CA PRO A 147 -3.19 -37.31 -40.00
C PRO A 147 -3.16 -36.41 -38.75
N SER A 148 -4.30 -35.80 -38.44
CA SER A 148 -4.51 -34.77 -37.40
C SER A 148 -3.76 -33.46 -37.63
N GLY A 149 -3.05 -33.29 -38.76
CA GLY A 149 -2.37 -32.05 -39.10
C GLY A 149 -3.38 -30.93 -39.33
N GLY A 150 -3.20 -29.81 -38.61
CA GLY A 150 -4.11 -28.65 -38.71
C GLY A 150 -5.47 -28.86 -38.05
N VAL A 151 -5.63 -29.87 -37.20
CA VAL A 151 -6.88 -30.19 -36.50
C VAL A 151 -6.67 -30.10 -34.98
N SER A 152 -7.62 -29.48 -34.28
CA SER A 152 -7.77 -29.63 -32.82
C SER A 152 -8.90 -30.60 -32.53
N LEU A 153 -8.58 -31.73 -31.91
CA LEU A 153 -9.57 -32.75 -31.56
C LEU A 153 -10.48 -32.28 -30.42
N ALA A 154 -11.70 -32.81 -30.38
CA ALA A 154 -12.62 -32.57 -29.28
C ALA A 154 -11.97 -32.92 -27.94
N GLY A 155 -11.98 -31.99 -27.00
CA GLY A 155 -11.45 -32.17 -25.64
C GLY A 155 -9.93 -32.12 -25.54
N SER A 156 -9.24 -31.64 -26.57
CA SER A 156 -7.78 -31.48 -26.57
C SER A 156 -7.26 -30.39 -25.61
N ASP A 157 -8.12 -29.45 -25.20
CA ASP A 157 -7.82 -28.44 -24.17
C ASP A 157 -8.39 -28.87 -22.82
N ILE A 158 -9.71 -29.12 -22.76
CA ILE A 158 -10.40 -29.58 -21.55
C ILE A 158 -11.28 -30.78 -21.87
N GLY A 159 -11.10 -31.88 -21.14
CA GLY A 159 -11.93 -33.07 -21.26
C GLY A 159 -13.22 -32.98 -20.45
N ALA A 160 -14.34 -33.49 -20.97
CA ALA A 160 -15.55 -33.67 -20.18
C ALA A 160 -15.27 -34.57 -18.96
N GLY A 161 -15.70 -34.12 -17.78
CA GLY A 161 -15.44 -34.77 -16.49
C GLY A 161 -14.16 -34.30 -15.79
N GLU A 162 -13.34 -33.49 -16.44
CA GLU A 162 -12.14 -32.89 -15.84
C GLU A 162 -12.49 -31.80 -14.83
N VAL A 163 -11.73 -31.72 -13.72
CA VAL A 163 -11.80 -30.60 -12.78
C VAL A 163 -10.96 -29.45 -13.30
N VAL A 164 -11.61 -28.36 -13.72
CA VAL A 164 -10.96 -27.21 -14.35
C VAL A 164 -10.56 -26.14 -13.35
N LEU A 165 -11.43 -25.87 -12.38
CA LEU A 165 -11.15 -24.98 -11.24
C LEU A 165 -11.46 -25.72 -9.95
N ARG A 166 -10.71 -25.43 -8.89
CA ARG A 166 -10.81 -26.09 -7.60
C ARG A 166 -11.48 -25.20 -6.56
N ILE A 167 -12.12 -25.85 -5.60
CA ILE A 167 -12.55 -25.21 -4.35
C ILE A 167 -11.40 -24.39 -3.74
N GLY A 168 -11.69 -23.16 -3.32
CA GLY A 168 -10.71 -22.23 -2.78
C GLY A 168 -10.02 -21.33 -3.82
N ASP A 169 -10.22 -21.57 -5.13
CA ASP A 169 -9.68 -20.68 -6.16
C ASP A 169 -10.34 -19.30 -6.09
N LEU A 170 -9.51 -18.25 -6.18
CA LEU A 170 -9.95 -16.87 -6.30
C LEU A 170 -10.27 -16.56 -7.76
N LEU A 171 -11.52 -16.21 -8.03
CA LEU A 171 -11.99 -15.92 -9.38
C LEU A 171 -11.52 -14.54 -9.86
N GLY A 172 -10.50 -14.53 -10.71
CA GLY A 172 -10.05 -13.38 -11.49
C GLY A 172 -10.57 -13.44 -12.93
N TYR A 173 -10.01 -12.60 -13.81
CA TYR A 173 -10.43 -12.56 -15.23
C TYR A 173 -10.15 -13.86 -15.99
N ARG A 174 -9.12 -14.62 -15.58
CA ARG A 174 -8.73 -15.88 -16.22
C ARG A 174 -9.72 -16.98 -15.86
N GLU A 175 -10.05 -17.06 -14.58
CA GLU A 175 -10.96 -18.06 -14.03
C GLU A 175 -12.40 -17.80 -14.51
N THR A 176 -12.86 -16.54 -14.50
CA THR A 176 -14.19 -16.20 -15.06
C THR A 176 -14.27 -16.40 -16.57
N GLY A 177 -13.20 -16.13 -17.31
CA GLY A 177 -13.11 -16.47 -18.74
C GLY A 177 -13.19 -17.97 -19.00
N THR A 178 -12.57 -18.77 -18.13
CA THR A 178 -12.64 -20.24 -18.19
C THR A 178 -14.05 -20.75 -17.91
N LEU A 179 -14.73 -20.22 -16.89
CA LEU A 179 -16.14 -20.52 -16.61
C LEU A 179 -17.04 -20.21 -17.81
N ALA A 180 -16.83 -19.05 -18.45
CA ALA A 180 -17.58 -18.66 -19.65
C ALA A 180 -17.31 -19.60 -20.83
N ALA A 181 -16.06 -20.02 -21.04
CA ALA A 181 -15.69 -20.97 -22.10
C ALA A 181 -16.32 -22.36 -21.90
N LEU A 182 -16.55 -22.77 -20.63
CA LEU A 182 -17.29 -23.98 -20.27
C LEU A 182 -18.81 -23.82 -20.44
N GLY A 183 -19.31 -22.60 -20.70
CA GLY A 183 -20.73 -22.31 -20.80
C GLY A 183 -21.45 -22.18 -19.45
N GLU A 184 -20.72 -21.98 -18.35
CA GLU A 184 -21.33 -21.80 -17.04
C GLU A 184 -21.91 -20.38 -16.90
N ALA A 185 -23.22 -20.28 -16.66
CA ALA A 185 -23.89 -19.00 -16.42
C ALA A 185 -23.85 -18.59 -14.94
N LYS A 186 -23.69 -19.56 -14.03
CA LYS A 186 -23.65 -19.35 -12.58
C LYS A 186 -22.59 -20.24 -11.95
N VAL A 187 -22.09 -19.82 -10.80
CA VAL A 187 -21.02 -20.53 -10.08
C VAL A 187 -21.24 -20.50 -8.57
N TRP A 188 -20.93 -21.62 -7.92
CA TRP A 188 -20.99 -21.76 -6.47
C TRP A 188 -19.75 -21.13 -5.82
N VAL A 189 -20.00 -20.20 -4.91
CA VAL A 189 -18.95 -19.45 -4.21
C VAL A 189 -19.23 -19.42 -2.71
N TRP A 190 -18.19 -19.23 -1.91
CA TRP A 190 -18.37 -18.95 -0.48
C TRP A 190 -19.05 -17.59 -0.29
N ARG A 191 -20.06 -17.53 0.58
CA ARG A 191 -20.72 -16.28 0.98
C ARG A 191 -19.69 -15.32 1.58
N ARG A 192 -19.80 -14.04 1.27
CA ARG A 192 -18.97 -13.00 1.90
C ARG A 192 -19.43 -12.79 3.36
N PRO A 193 -18.53 -12.92 4.36
CA PRO A 193 -18.85 -12.55 5.73
C PRO A 193 -19.12 -11.04 5.82
N LYS A 194 -20.18 -10.66 6.53
CA LYS A 194 -20.51 -9.26 6.82
C LYS A 194 -19.87 -8.83 8.13
N VAL A 195 -19.11 -7.74 8.11
CA VAL A 195 -18.34 -7.26 9.26
C VAL A 195 -18.82 -5.87 9.66
N GLY A 196 -19.43 -5.75 10.83
CA GLY A 196 -19.84 -4.47 11.39
C GLY A 196 -18.65 -3.66 11.88
N ILE A 197 -18.58 -2.38 11.51
CA ILE A 197 -17.51 -1.46 11.91
C ILE A 197 -18.13 -0.27 12.65
N ILE A 198 -17.75 -0.12 13.92
CA ILE A 198 -18.21 0.92 14.83
C ILE A 198 -17.01 1.74 15.28
N SER A 199 -17.11 3.07 15.20
CA SER A 199 -16.13 3.97 15.81
C SER A 199 -16.72 4.60 17.07
N THR A 200 -15.93 4.75 18.13
CA THR A 200 -16.36 5.40 19.38
C THR A 200 -15.37 6.46 19.81
N GLY A 201 -15.87 7.57 20.33
CA GLY A 201 -15.05 8.64 20.87
C GLY A 201 -15.66 10.01 20.59
N ASP A 202 -15.85 10.80 21.65
CA ASP A 202 -16.37 12.16 21.53
C ASP A 202 -15.39 13.11 20.82
N GLU A 203 -14.11 12.73 20.69
CA GLU A 203 -13.12 13.46 19.90
C GLU A 203 -13.29 13.26 18.38
N LEU A 204 -14.02 12.23 17.94
CA LEU A 204 -14.08 11.85 16.54
C LEU A 204 -15.01 12.76 15.73
N VAL A 205 -14.56 13.12 14.53
CA VAL A 205 -15.38 13.73 13.49
C VAL A 205 -15.24 12.95 12.19
N ALA A 206 -16.31 12.90 11.39
CA ALA A 206 -16.27 12.22 10.10
C ALA A 206 -15.37 12.98 9.10
N PRO A 207 -14.67 12.27 8.20
CA PRO A 207 -13.95 12.91 7.09
C PRO A 207 -14.86 13.86 6.30
N GLY A 208 -14.33 15.04 5.95
CA GLY A 208 -15.10 16.11 5.31
C GLY A 208 -15.75 17.10 6.29
N GLY A 209 -15.80 16.78 7.59
CA GLY A 209 -16.16 17.73 8.64
C GLY A 209 -15.12 18.82 8.89
N GLN A 210 -15.50 19.86 9.63
CA GLN A 210 -14.59 20.92 10.05
C GLN A 210 -13.70 20.44 11.21
N MET A 211 -12.39 20.66 11.10
CA MET A 211 -11.44 20.34 12.17
C MET A 211 -11.49 21.40 13.26
N GLU A 212 -11.60 20.95 14.51
CA GLU A 212 -11.64 21.80 15.70
C GLU A 212 -10.60 21.35 16.73
N LEU A 213 -10.24 22.25 17.65
CA LEU A 213 -9.34 21.90 18.74
C LEU A 213 -9.98 20.82 19.62
N GLY A 214 -9.25 19.72 19.85
CA GLY A 214 -9.75 18.58 20.62
C GLY A 214 -10.52 17.55 19.79
N LYS A 215 -10.70 17.78 18.48
CA LYS A 215 -11.25 16.80 17.55
C LYS A 215 -10.18 16.14 16.69
N VAL A 216 -10.45 14.94 16.20
CA VAL A 216 -9.64 14.22 15.21
C VAL A 216 -10.56 13.51 14.20
N PHE A 217 -10.08 13.33 12.98
CA PHE A 217 -10.86 12.57 11.98
C PHE A 217 -10.86 11.08 12.29
N ASP A 218 -11.99 10.42 12.09
CA ASP A 218 -12.08 8.96 12.11
C ASP A 218 -11.42 8.35 10.88
N SER A 219 -10.12 8.04 11.00
CA SER A 219 -9.37 7.31 9.97
C SER A 219 -9.56 5.80 10.07
N ASN A 220 -9.88 5.27 11.25
CA ASN A 220 -9.85 3.82 11.48
C ASN A 220 -11.01 3.12 10.81
N ALA A 221 -12.22 3.70 10.83
CA ALA A 221 -13.35 3.13 10.09
C ALA A 221 -13.01 2.95 8.61
N THR A 222 -12.35 3.94 7.99
CA THR A 222 -11.95 3.87 6.57
C THR A 222 -10.93 2.75 6.33
N VAL A 223 -9.87 2.70 7.16
CA VAL A 223 -8.82 1.68 7.00
C VAL A 223 -9.35 0.27 7.23
N LEU A 224 -10.18 0.07 8.26
CA LEU A 224 -10.77 -1.22 8.57
C LEU A 224 -11.78 -1.66 7.50
N GLY A 225 -12.58 -0.73 6.96
CA GLY A 225 -13.52 -1.02 5.87
C GLY A 225 -12.83 -1.61 4.66
N HIS A 226 -11.81 -0.92 4.14
CA HIS A 226 -11.05 -1.41 2.99
C HIS A 226 -10.28 -2.70 3.30
N ALA A 227 -9.70 -2.83 4.50
CA ALA A 227 -8.98 -4.04 4.88
C ALA A 227 -9.93 -5.26 4.97
N VAL A 228 -11.18 -5.08 5.41
CA VAL A 228 -12.23 -6.11 5.39
C VAL A 228 -12.57 -6.50 3.94
N GLU A 229 -12.72 -5.54 3.03
CA GLU A 229 -12.98 -5.81 1.61
C GLU A 229 -11.85 -6.61 0.94
N GLU A 230 -10.59 -6.24 1.19
CA GLU A 230 -9.42 -6.95 0.66
C GLU A 230 -9.34 -8.42 1.10
N LEU A 231 -9.90 -8.74 2.28
CA LEU A 231 -10.02 -10.09 2.81
C LEU A 231 -11.22 -10.86 2.24
N GLY A 232 -11.99 -10.28 1.31
CA GLY A 232 -13.15 -10.91 0.68
C GLY A 232 -14.42 -10.86 1.53
N CYS A 233 -14.48 -9.98 2.53
CA CYS A 233 -15.64 -9.74 3.37
C CYS A 233 -16.40 -8.47 2.92
N GLU A 234 -17.58 -8.23 3.48
CA GLU A 234 -18.42 -7.06 3.22
C GLU A 234 -18.45 -6.17 4.49
N PRO A 235 -17.90 -4.94 4.45
CA PRO A 235 -17.95 -4.04 5.60
C PRO A 235 -19.33 -3.37 5.72
N VAL A 236 -19.83 -3.27 6.94
CA VAL A 236 -21.07 -2.54 7.28
C VAL A 236 -20.71 -1.44 8.29
N HIS A 237 -20.76 -0.18 7.86
CA HIS A 237 -20.38 0.95 8.70
C HIS A 237 -21.57 1.44 9.54
N PHE A 238 -21.40 1.44 10.85
CA PHE A 238 -22.37 1.99 11.82
C PHE A 238 -22.03 3.45 12.21
N GLY A 239 -20.88 3.96 11.78
CA GLY A 239 -20.45 5.34 12.00
C GLY A 239 -19.84 5.59 13.38
N ILE A 240 -19.78 6.87 13.75
CA ILE A 240 -19.22 7.34 15.02
C ILE A 240 -20.34 7.37 16.07
N VAL A 241 -20.19 6.55 17.10
CA VAL A 241 -21.09 6.49 18.25
C VAL A 241 -20.50 7.34 19.38
N PRO A 242 -21.27 8.27 19.98
CA PRO A 242 -20.83 9.01 21.17
C PRO A 242 -20.46 8.08 22.32
N ASP A 243 -19.64 8.54 23.26
CA ASP A 243 -19.25 7.77 24.45
C ASP A 243 -20.39 7.69 25.49
N GLU A 244 -21.55 7.16 25.07
CA GLU A 244 -22.76 6.92 25.86
C GLU A 244 -23.12 5.42 25.86
N GLU A 245 -23.15 4.80 27.05
CA GLU A 245 -23.29 3.33 27.21
C GLU A 245 -24.53 2.77 26.52
N SER A 246 -25.66 3.47 26.65
CA SER A 246 -26.94 3.07 26.07
C SER A 246 -26.94 3.10 24.55
N ARG A 247 -26.31 4.13 23.94
CA ARG A 247 -26.22 4.24 22.48
C ARG A 247 -25.31 3.17 21.89
N LEU A 248 -24.16 2.96 22.52
CA LEU A 248 -23.24 1.91 22.10
C LEU A 248 -23.88 0.53 22.20
N GLU A 249 -24.65 0.26 23.26
CA GLU A 249 -25.37 -1.00 23.40
C GLU A 249 -26.43 -1.21 22.30
N THR A 250 -27.18 -0.17 21.93
CA THR A 250 -28.15 -0.24 20.82
C THR A 250 -27.47 -0.57 19.50
N VAL A 251 -26.42 0.18 19.15
CA VAL A 251 -25.67 -0.04 17.90
C VAL A 251 -24.99 -1.40 17.88
N LEU A 252 -24.41 -1.83 19.01
CA LEU A 252 -23.79 -3.13 19.13
C LEU A 252 -24.80 -4.26 18.89
N ARG A 253 -26.01 -4.18 19.45
CA ARG A 253 -27.05 -5.20 19.22
C ARG A 253 -27.40 -5.35 17.74
N GLU A 254 -27.48 -4.24 17.01
CA GLU A 254 -27.70 -4.28 15.55
C GLU A 254 -26.49 -4.90 14.81
N ALA A 255 -25.27 -4.56 15.23
CA ALA A 255 -24.05 -5.11 14.63
C ALA A 255 -23.86 -6.61 14.90
N LEU A 256 -24.37 -7.13 16.03
CA LEU A 256 -24.27 -8.55 16.38
C LEU A 256 -25.13 -9.47 15.51
N GLU A 257 -26.07 -8.93 14.72
CA GLU A 257 -26.80 -9.67 13.68
C GLU A 257 -25.92 -9.97 12.44
N LEU A 258 -24.71 -9.43 12.38
CA LEU A 258 -23.71 -9.68 11.34
C LEU A 258 -22.76 -10.83 11.75
N ASP A 259 -21.80 -11.15 10.89
CA ASP A 259 -20.91 -12.30 11.10
C ASP A 259 -19.69 -11.97 11.98
N PHE A 260 -19.33 -10.69 12.10
CA PHE A 260 -18.22 -10.21 12.92
C PHE A 260 -18.42 -8.74 13.30
N VAL A 261 -17.96 -8.31 14.47
CA VAL A 261 -18.01 -6.89 14.89
C VAL A 261 -16.62 -6.33 15.24
N LEU A 262 -16.30 -5.16 14.70
CA LEU A 262 -15.11 -4.39 15.01
C LEU A 262 -15.51 -3.05 15.63
N ILE A 263 -14.97 -2.78 16.82
CA ILE A 263 -15.06 -1.48 17.46
C ILE A 263 -13.68 -0.84 17.45
N SER A 264 -13.58 0.39 16.97
CA SER A 264 -12.36 1.18 16.99
C SER A 264 -12.54 2.41 17.86
N GLY A 265 -11.76 2.51 18.94
CA GLY A 265 -11.84 3.63 19.88
C GLY A 265 -12.04 3.18 21.33
N GLY A 266 -12.01 4.12 22.28
CA GLY A 266 -12.43 3.90 23.68
C GLY A 266 -11.52 3.06 24.59
N THR A 267 -10.40 2.52 24.12
CA THR A 267 -9.59 1.51 24.87
C THR A 267 -8.69 2.06 25.99
N SER A 268 -9.03 3.19 26.62
CA SER A 268 -8.15 3.87 27.60
C SER A 268 -8.35 3.36 29.03
N LYS A 269 -7.23 3.23 29.76
CA LYS A 269 -7.15 2.77 31.16
C LYS A 269 -7.70 3.79 32.18
N GLY A 270 -8.94 4.21 32.03
CA GLY A 270 -9.66 5.04 33.00
C GLY A 270 -10.91 4.34 33.52
N GLU A 271 -11.58 4.94 34.51
CA GLU A 271 -12.92 4.52 35.01
C GLU A 271 -14.03 4.58 33.93
N GLY A 272 -13.68 4.80 32.66
CA GLY A 272 -14.58 5.07 31.52
C GLY A 272 -14.28 4.27 30.24
N ASP A 273 -13.66 3.09 30.30
CA ASP A 273 -13.62 2.18 29.12
C ASP A 273 -15.04 1.61 28.89
N LEU A 274 -15.84 2.41 28.21
CA LEU A 274 -17.24 2.15 27.91
C LEU A 274 -17.42 0.87 27.10
N ASN A 275 -16.53 0.67 26.12
CA ASN A 275 -16.59 -0.44 25.18
C ASN A 275 -16.42 -1.77 25.91
N TYR A 276 -15.44 -1.86 26.80
CA TYR A 276 -15.24 -3.01 27.66
C TYR A 276 -16.47 -3.30 28.54
N ARG A 277 -17.03 -2.27 29.19
CA ARG A 277 -18.21 -2.42 30.06
C ARG A 277 -19.45 -2.91 29.32
N VAL A 278 -19.63 -2.49 28.06
CA VAL A 278 -20.71 -3.01 27.22
C VAL A 278 -20.46 -4.47 26.84
N PHE A 279 -19.21 -4.86 26.55
CA PHE A 279 -18.85 -6.26 26.27
C PHE A 279 -19.05 -7.17 27.49
N GLU A 280 -18.74 -6.71 28.72
CA GLU A 280 -18.94 -7.47 29.96
C GLU A 280 -20.41 -7.88 30.23
N LYS A 281 -21.38 -7.20 29.59
CA LYS A 281 -22.79 -7.59 29.69
C LYS A 281 -23.10 -8.92 29.00
N TYR A 282 -22.23 -9.35 28.08
CA TYR A 282 -22.38 -10.60 27.35
C TYR A 282 -21.51 -11.69 28.00
N ASN A 283 -22.16 -12.74 28.50
CA ASN A 283 -21.50 -13.90 29.10
C ASN A 283 -21.65 -15.13 28.20
N ASN A 284 -20.78 -16.13 28.37
CA ASN A 284 -20.74 -17.41 27.62
C ASN A 284 -20.47 -17.30 26.11
N PRO A 285 -19.20 -17.23 25.66
CA PRO A 285 -17.98 -17.16 26.48
C PRO A 285 -17.62 -15.73 26.88
N GLY A 286 -18.17 -14.70 26.22
CA GLY A 286 -17.89 -13.29 26.52
C GLY A 286 -16.47 -12.88 26.13
N ILE A 287 -15.83 -12.09 26.98
CA ILE A 287 -14.46 -11.59 26.76
C ILE A 287 -13.44 -12.72 26.99
N LEU A 288 -12.62 -12.99 25.96
CA LEU A 288 -11.60 -14.05 25.97
C LEU A 288 -10.22 -13.50 26.33
N VAL A 289 -9.93 -12.31 25.81
CA VAL A 289 -8.67 -11.59 25.99
C VAL A 289 -8.99 -10.13 26.22
N HIS A 290 -8.45 -9.56 27.29
CA HIS A 290 -8.50 -8.14 27.54
C HIS A 290 -7.09 -7.63 27.86
N GLY A 291 -6.45 -7.13 26.82
CA GLY A 291 -5.08 -6.65 26.87
C GLY A 291 -4.03 -7.70 26.50
N VAL A 292 -3.15 -7.33 25.58
CA VAL A 292 -2.05 -8.16 25.08
C VAL A 292 -0.72 -7.51 25.44
N ALA A 293 0.30 -8.32 25.76
CA ALA A 293 1.65 -7.87 26.09
C ALA A 293 2.45 -7.41 24.86
N LEU A 294 1.91 -6.44 24.12
CA LEU A 294 2.38 -6.06 22.79
C LEU A 294 2.46 -4.53 22.61
N LYS A 295 3.36 -4.09 21.74
CA LYS A 295 3.59 -2.67 21.40
C LYS A 295 3.75 -2.53 19.87
N PRO A 296 2.93 -1.75 19.16
CA PRO A 296 1.69 -1.10 19.59
C PRO A 296 0.51 -2.08 19.62
N GLY A 297 -0.50 -1.87 20.48
CA GLY A 297 -1.70 -2.73 20.50
C GLY A 297 -2.11 -3.29 21.86
N LYS A 298 -1.47 -2.84 22.94
CA LYS A 298 -1.74 -3.32 24.31
C LYS A 298 -3.23 -3.48 24.65
N PRO A 299 -4.16 -2.54 24.36
CA PRO A 299 -5.51 -2.63 24.90
C PRO A 299 -6.49 -3.35 23.97
N LEU A 300 -6.00 -4.26 23.11
CA LEU A 300 -6.83 -5.15 22.31
C LEU A 300 -7.78 -5.97 23.21
N CYS A 301 -9.06 -6.01 22.86
CA CYS A 301 -10.05 -6.89 23.47
C CYS A 301 -10.59 -7.84 22.40
N LEU A 302 -10.59 -9.16 22.68
CA LEU A 302 -11.15 -10.20 21.80
C LEU A 302 -12.25 -10.92 22.57
N ALA A 303 -13.41 -11.08 21.94
CA ALA A 303 -14.61 -11.62 22.58
C ALA A 303 -15.49 -12.39 21.59
N ILE A 304 -16.41 -13.20 22.14
CA ILE A 304 -17.59 -13.69 21.43
C ILE A 304 -18.81 -13.17 22.18
N LEU A 305 -19.65 -12.40 21.50
CA LEU A 305 -20.81 -11.74 22.08
C LEU A 305 -22.05 -12.32 21.41
N ALA A 306 -22.94 -12.95 22.19
CA ALA A 306 -24.15 -13.59 21.66
C ALA A 306 -23.90 -14.59 20.50
N GLY A 307 -22.71 -15.22 20.45
CA GLY A 307 -22.29 -16.14 19.37
C GLY A 307 -21.52 -15.47 18.23
N THR A 308 -21.49 -14.14 18.17
CA THR A 308 -20.79 -13.38 17.12
C THR A 308 -19.40 -12.97 17.59
N PRO A 309 -18.32 -13.27 16.85
CA PRO A 309 -16.99 -12.79 17.16
C PRO A 309 -16.91 -11.26 17.12
N ALA A 310 -16.27 -10.68 18.13
CA ALA A 310 -16.12 -9.23 18.24
C ALA A 310 -14.73 -8.84 18.76
N ALA A 311 -14.23 -7.69 18.32
CA ALA A 311 -12.97 -7.14 18.81
C ALA A 311 -13.06 -5.64 19.05
N ILE A 312 -12.41 -5.18 20.13
CA ILE A 312 -12.16 -3.76 20.37
C ILE A 312 -10.70 -3.50 20.03
N LEU A 313 -10.49 -2.70 19.00
CA LEU A 313 -9.19 -2.29 18.51
C LEU A 313 -8.76 -0.97 19.17
N PRO A 314 -7.44 -0.77 19.39
CA PRO A 314 -6.96 0.47 19.98
C PRO A 314 -7.30 1.69 19.11
N GLY A 315 -7.61 2.84 19.72
CA GLY A 315 -8.00 4.05 18.98
C GLY A 315 -6.89 4.64 18.09
N PHE A 316 -5.62 4.35 18.38
CA PHE A 316 -4.52 4.86 17.54
C PHE A 316 -4.40 4.08 16.22
N PRO A 317 -4.35 4.77 15.05
CA PRO A 317 -4.45 4.12 13.75
C PRO A 317 -3.44 3.01 13.49
N THR A 318 -2.15 3.26 13.74
CA THR A 318 -1.11 2.22 13.56
C THR A 318 -1.35 1.00 14.45
N SER A 319 -1.87 1.23 15.65
CA SER A 319 -2.17 0.15 16.59
C SER A 319 -3.37 -0.66 16.12
N ALA A 320 -4.45 0.02 15.70
CA ALA A 320 -5.66 -0.60 15.17
C ALA A 320 -5.33 -1.50 13.98
N THR A 321 -4.63 -0.97 12.97
CA THR A 321 -4.30 -1.72 11.75
C THR A 321 -3.34 -2.88 12.03
N PHE A 322 -2.36 -2.69 12.92
CA PHE A 322 -1.49 -3.78 13.35
C PHE A 322 -2.30 -4.90 14.03
N THR A 323 -3.11 -4.57 15.03
CA THR A 323 -3.92 -5.56 15.75
C THR A 323 -4.95 -6.23 14.84
N PHE A 324 -5.52 -5.49 13.89
CA PHE A 324 -6.38 -6.05 12.86
C PHE A 324 -5.61 -7.08 12.01
N SER A 325 -4.48 -6.69 11.43
CA SER A 325 -3.69 -7.54 10.54
C SER A 325 -3.18 -8.81 11.24
N LYS A 326 -2.82 -8.71 12.52
CA LYS A 326 -2.27 -9.84 13.28
C LYS A 326 -3.36 -10.78 13.82
N PHE A 327 -4.42 -10.24 14.43
CA PHE A 327 -5.40 -11.05 15.19
C PHE A 327 -6.73 -11.26 14.47
N ILE A 328 -7.15 -10.32 13.61
CA ILE A 328 -8.48 -10.31 12.99
C ILE A 328 -8.43 -10.82 11.56
N ALA A 329 -7.46 -10.34 10.77
CA ALA A 329 -7.34 -10.67 9.36
C ALA A 329 -7.24 -12.18 9.09
N PRO A 330 -6.46 -12.98 9.85
CA PRO A 330 -6.43 -14.43 9.65
C PRO A 330 -7.80 -15.11 9.85
N VAL A 331 -8.58 -14.61 10.82
CA VAL A 331 -9.92 -15.14 11.16
C VAL A 331 -10.92 -14.80 10.06
N LEU A 332 -11.00 -13.53 9.66
CA LEU A 332 -11.89 -13.08 8.58
C LEU A 332 -11.56 -13.76 7.24
N ARG A 333 -10.26 -13.94 6.95
CA ARG A 333 -9.79 -14.61 5.74
C ARG A 333 -10.26 -16.05 5.67
N ALA A 334 -10.17 -16.79 6.77
CA ALA A 334 -10.70 -18.15 6.86
C ALA A 334 -12.23 -18.18 6.77
N MET A 335 -12.93 -17.22 7.39
CA MET A 335 -14.38 -17.06 7.27
C MET A 335 -14.85 -16.77 5.83
N ALA A 336 -14.03 -16.05 5.05
CA ALA A 336 -14.27 -15.79 3.63
C ALA A 336 -13.85 -16.95 2.70
N GLY A 337 -13.36 -18.07 3.27
CA GLY A 337 -12.90 -19.24 2.52
C GLY A 337 -11.60 -19.03 1.75
N ARG A 338 -10.82 -17.99 2.08
CA ARG A 338 -9.52 -17.73 1.46
C ARG A 338 -8.42 -18.56 2.12
N LEU A 339 -7.49 -19.05 1.31
CA LEU A 339 -6.28 -19.72 1.80
C LEU A 339 -5.45 -18.76 2.67
N PRO A 340 -4.76 -19.24 3.72
CA PRO A 340 -3.88 -18.41 4.56
C PRO A 340 -2.94 -17.53 3.75
N GLU A 341 -2.64 -16.33 4.26
CA GLU A 341 -1.72 -15.43 3.58
C GLU A 341 -0.30 -16.00 3.63
N PRO A 342 0.42 -16.09 2.49
CA PRO A 342 1.81 -16.50 2.50
C PRO A 342 2.65 -15.45 3.25
N THR A 343 3.27 -15.85 4.34
CA THR A 343 4.09 -14.96 5.16
C THR A 343 5.41 -14.66 4.48
N THR A 344 5.47 -13.51 3.79
CA THR A 344 6.69 -13.08 3.11
C THR A 344 7.61 -12.35 4.09
N HIS A 345 8.84 -12.84 4.19
CA HIS A 345 9.85 -12.23 5.04
C HIS A 345 11.10 -11.91 4.25
N VAL A 346 11.79 -10.84 4.66
CA VAL A 346 13.11 -10.49 4.15
C VAL A 346 14.08 -10.29 5.32
N LYS A 347 15.35 -10.57 5.07
CA LYS A 347 16.44 -10.22 5.99
C LYS A 347 16.88 -8.79 5.71
N ALA A 348 17.13 -8.02 6.76
CA ALA A 348 17.64 -6.67 6.66
C ALA A 348 18.52 -6.32 7.86
N ASN A 349 19.46 -5.41 7.69
CA ASN A 349 20.32 -4.92 8.77
C ASN A 349 19.76 -3.61 9.35
N VAL A 350 19.95 -3.38 10.65
CA VAL A 350 19.48 -2.15 11.31
C VAL A 350 20.56 -1.07 11.22
N PRO A 351 20.34 0.06 10.50
CA PRO A 351 21.39 1.05 10.25
C PRO A 351 21.60 2.01 11.44
N VAL A 352 20.65 2.05 12.37
CA VAL A 352 20.68 2.93 13.54
C VAL A 352 20.13 2.15 14.73
N ARG A 353 20.87 2.13 15.84
CA ARG A 353 20.46 1.46 17.07
C ARG A 353 19.04 1.84 17.48
N LEU A 354 18.25 0.82 17.83
CA LEU A 354 16.88 0.97 18.29
C LEU A 354 16.79 0.56 19.76
N ASN A 355 16.08 1.35 20.56
CA ASN A 355 15.78 0.99 21.94
C ASN A 355 14.33 0.48 22.02
N SER A 356 14.09 -0.56 22.82
CA SER A 356 12.77 -1.12 23.11
C SER A 356 12.58 -1.31 24.62
N ASP A 357 11.33 -1.47 25.05
CA ASP A 357 11.00 -1.62 26.47
C ASP A 357 10.86 -3.11 26.83
N LYS A 358 11.50 -3.54 27.93
CA LYS A 358 11.27 -4.90 28.45
C LYS A 358 9.81 -5.17 28.78
N GLY A 359 9.40 -6.43 28.61
CA GLY A 359 8.12 -6.94 29.08
C GLY A 359 6.99 -6.87 28.04
N ARG A 360 7.25 -6.38 26.82
CA ARG A 360 6.31 -6.44 25.68
C ARG A 360 7.04 -6.79 24.39
N THR A 361 6.44 -7.61 23.54
CA THR A 361 6.93 -7.78 22.17
C THR A 361 6.60 -6.50 21.39
N GLU A 362 7.62 -5.90 20.76
CA GLU A 362 7.46 -4.67 19.98
C GLU A 362 7.50 -4.96 18.49
N PHE A 363 6.45 -4.54 17.78
CA PHE A 363 6.37 -4.59 16.32
C PHE A 363 6.67 -3.20 15.78
N ASN A 364 7.93 -3.01 15.38
CA ASN A 364 8.43 -1.74 14.91
C ASN A 364 8.21 -1.64 13.40
N LEU A 365 7.47 -0.63 12.94
CA LEU A 365 7.29 -0.39 11.51
C LEU A 365 8.61 0.07 10.88
N VAL A 366 8.96 -0.54 9.76
CA VAL A 366 10.22 -0.26 9.07
C VAL A 366 10.00 0.15 7.62
N HIS A 367 10.96 0.94 7.13
CA HIS A 367 11.19 1.15 5.72
C HIS A 367 12.39 0.31 5.28
N LEU A 368 12.20 -0.49 4.24
CA LEU A 368 13.25 -1.23 3.58
C LEU A 368 13.94 -0.33 2.55
N VAL A 369 15.27 -0.35 2.61
CA VAL A 369 16.18 0.39 1.73
C VAL A 369 17.18 -0.59 1.17
N ARG A 370 17.34 -0.62 -0.15
CA ARG A 370 18.29 -1.55 -0.79
C ARG A 370 19.68 -0.92 -0.85
N ASN A 371 20.70 -1.70 -0.49
CA ASN A 371 22.11 -1.36 -0.61
C ASN A 371 22.89 -2.52 -1.25
N ASP A 372 24.20 -2.38 -1.40
CA ASP A 372 25.07 -3.39 -2.03
C ASP A 372 25.11 -4.72 -1.25
N SER A 373 24.85 -4.69 0.06
CA SER A 373 24.83 -5.84 0.96
C SER A 373 23.45 -6.50 1.15
N GLY A 374 22.39 -5.93 0.57
CA GLY A 374 21.01 -6.42 0.74
C GLY A 374 20.04 -5.31 1.10
N PHE A 375 19.33 -5.46 2.22
CA PHE A 375 18.37 -4.47 2.72
C PHE A 375 18.82 -3.89 4.06
N SER A 376 18.58 -2.59 4.26
CA SER A 376 18.59 -1.92 5.56
C SER A 376 17.15 -1.65 6.01
N ALA A 377 16.86 -1.90 7.28
CA ALA A 377 15.56 -1.68 7.89
C ALA A 377 15.57 -0.40 8.75
N TYR A 378 15.07 0.69 8.18
CA TYR A 378 14.94 1.96 8.89
C TYR A 378 13.65 1.99 9.70
N SER A 379 13.74 2.16 11.02
CA SER A 379 12.54 2.43 11.81
C SER A 379 11.84 3.69 11.30
N THR A 380 10.52 3.63 11.19
CA THR A 380 9.70 4.82 10.90
C THR A 380 9.88 5.91 11.95
N GLY A 381 10.35 5.56 13.16
CA GLY A 381 10.65 6.51 14.25
C GLY A 381 9.42 7.25 14.81
N LYS A 382 8.22 6.89 14.35
CA LYS A 382 6.97 7.53 14.73
C LYS A 382 6.18 6.62 15.67
N GLY A 383 5.65 7.21 16.74
CA GLY A 383 4.85 6.48 17.74
C GLY A 383 3.52 5.97 17.15
N SER A 384 2.80 5.18 17.96
CA SER A 384 1.56 4.48 17.60
C SER A 384 0.45 5.33 16.98
N GLY A 385 0.46 6.65 17.19
CA GLY A 385 -0.51 7.58 16.61
C GLY A 385 -0.19 8.05 15.18
N SER A 386 0.84 7.51 14.52
CA SER A 386 1.28 8.01 13.22
C SER A 386 0.64 7.30 12.03
N ILE A 387 -0.37 7.95 11.45
CA ILE A 387 -1.01 7.51 10.20
C ILE A 387 0.00 7.37 9.05
N THR A 388 0.88 8.37 8.89
CA THR A 388 1.88 8.37 7.81
C THR A 388 2.99 7.34 7.98
N GLY A 389 3.28 6.92 9.22
CA GLY A 389 4.25 5.86 9.49
C GLY A 389 3.76 4.52 8.93
N PHE A 390 2.49 4.19 9.17
CA PHE A 390 1.89 2.96 8.66
C PHE A 390 1.75 2.96 7.14
N ALA A 391 1.16 4.02 6.57
CA ALA A 391 0.88 4.08 5.13
C ALA A 391 2.12 3.97 4.22
N ARG A 392 3.32 4.22 4.75
CA ARG A 392 4.59 4.18 4.00
C ARG A 392 5.51 3.03 4.42
N ALA A 393 5.13 2.24 5.42
CA ALA A 393 5.96 1.14 5.90
C ALA A 393 5.94 -0.02 4.90
N ASP A 394 7.08 -0.67 4.70
CA ASP A 394 7.16 -1.87 3.84
C ASP A 394 6.93 -3.16 4.65
N GLY A 395 6.98 -3.06 5.97
CA GLY A 395 6.92 -4.20 6.86
C GLY A 395 7.04 -3.82 8.32
N PHE A 396 7.05 -4.83 9.17
CA PHE A 396 7.38 -4.69 10.58
C PHE A 396 8.50 -5.62 10.99
N MET A 397 9.32 -5.12 11.90
CA MET A 397 10.36 -5.85 12.63
C MET A 397 9.80 -6.26 13.98
N GLU A 398 9.86 -7.56 14.28
CA GLU A 398 9.51 -8.06 15.61
C GLU A 398 10.73 -7.97 16.54
N ILE A 399 10.59 -7.18 17.61
CA ILE A 399 11.57 -7.05 18.68
C ILE A 399 11.05 -7.90 19.87
N PRO A 400 11.76 -8.98 20.24
CA PRO A 400 11.32 -9.87 21.30
C PRO A 400 11.15 -9.17 22.65
N ARG A 401 10.25 -9.72 23.48
CA ARG A 401 9.86 -9.19 24.80
C ARG A 401 11.00 -8.83 25.76
N ASN A 402 12.12 -9.54 25.64
CA ASN A 402 13.27 -9.43 26.53
C ASN A 402 14.43 -8.62 25.92
N THR A 403 14.23 -8.05 24.73
CA THR A 403 15.22 -7.26 24.00
C THR A 403 15.02 -5.78 24.31
N GLU A 404 16.02 -5.14 24.92
CA GLU A 404 16.02 -3.69 25.17
C GLU A 404 16.59 -2.87 24.02
N MET A 405 17.33 -3.54 23.14
CA MET A 405 18.19 -2.90 22.18
C MET A 405 18.40 -3.80 20.98
N VAL A 406 18.29 -3.21 19.80
CA VAL A 406 18.76 -3.80 18.55
C VAL A 406 19.94 -2.96 18.11
N GLU A 407 21.10 -3.59 17.99
CA GLU A 407 22.36 -2.90 17.71
C GLU A 407 22.48 -2.50 16.23
N VAL A 408 23.39 -1.56 15.95
CA VAL A 408 23.73 -1.21 14.56
C VAL A 408 24.27 -2.44 13.84
N ASP A 409 23.86 -2.63 12.59
CA ASP A 409 24.19 -3.74 11.70
C ASP A 409 23.69 -5.13 12.14
N GLU A 410 22.84 -5.20 13.18
CA GLU A 410 22.18 -6.45 13.56
C GLU A 410 21.21 -6.92 12.46
N GLU A 411 21.35 -8.17 12.02
CA GLU A 411 20.45 -8.78 11.02
C GLU A 411 19.12 -9.14 11.68
N VAL A 412 18.03 -8.59 11.13
CA VAL A 412 16.67 -8.80 11.60
C VAL A 412 15.78 -9.37 10.51
N ARG A 413 14.71 -10.05 10.93
CA ARG A 413 13.68 -10.56 10.03
C ARG A 413 12.53 -9.56 9.95
N ILE A 414 12.24 -9.09 8.74
CA ILE A 414 11.14 -8.16 8.46
C ILE A 414 10.01 -8.95 7.83
N GLN A 415 8.83 -8.89 8.46
CA GLN A 415 7.60 -9.36 7.83
C GLN A 415 7.06 -8.25 6.93
N LEU A 416 6.87 -8.54 5.65
CA LEU A 416 6.39 -7.56 4.68
C LEU A 416 4.90 -7.25 4.87
N LEU A 417 4.54 -5.98 4.67
CA LEU A 417 3.16 -5.56 4.46
C LEU A 417 2.90 -5.61 2.95
N GLY A 418 2.17 -6.63 2.50
CA GLY A 418 1.88 -6.85 1.08
C GLY A 418 2.92 -7.69 0.32
N LYS A 419 2.71 -7.84 -0.99
CA LYS A 419 3.34 -8.90 -1.80
C LYS A 419 4.74 -8.62 -2.35
N SER A 420 5.28 -7.40 -2.26
CA SER A 420 6.67 -7.16 -2.66
C SER A 420 7.21 -5.83 -2.12
N ALA A 421 8.42 -5.86 -1.56
CA ALA A 421 9.23 -4.66 -1.38
C ALA A 421 9.82 -4.25 -2.73
N HIS A 422 9.11 -3.43 -3.51
CA HIS A 422 9.71 -2.82 -4.70
C HIS A 422 10.58 -1.64 -4.24
N PRO A 423 11.92 -1.68 -4.44
CA PRO A 423 12.76 -0.55 -4.13
C PRO A 423 12.39 0.62 -5.05
N PRO A 424 12.42 1.87 -4.56
CA PRO A 424 12.18 3.04 -5.38
C PRO A 424 13.30 3.22 -6.40
N ASP A 425 12.99 3.86 -7.53
CA ASP A 425 13.99 4.29 -8.51
C ASP A 425 14.93 5.33 -7.88
N LEU A 426 14.40 6.25 -7.06
CA LEU A 426 15.17 7.29 -6.36
C LEU A 426 14.92 7.25 -4.85
N MET A 427 15.98 6.97 -4.09
CA MET A 427 15.95 6.91 -2.63
C MET A 427 16.48 8.20 -2.01
N ILE A 428 15.65 8.89 -1.22
CA ILE A 428 15.99 10.16 -0.58
C ILE A 428 15.93 9.97 0.94
N ILE A 429 17.02 10.27 1.65
CA ILE A 429 17.08 10.12 3.11
C ILE A 429 17.68 11.39 3.71
N GLY A 430 16.94 12.12 4.55
CA GLY A 430 17.48 13.34 5.18
C GLY A 430 16.45 14.19 5.90
N SER A 431 16.70 15.50 5.95
CA SER A 431 15.76 16.49 6.48
C SER A 431 14.58 16.67 5.53
N HIS A 432 13.39 16.90 6.09
CA HIS A 432 12.20 17.23 5.30
C HIS A 432 12.18 18.70 4.86
N CYS A 433 11.60 18.97 3.68
CA CYS A 433 11.26 20.32 3.24
C CYS A 433 10.09 20.28 2.24
N VAL A 434 9.23 21.31 2.27
CA VAL A 434 8.12 21.48 1.31
C VAL A 434 8.60 21.55 -0.15
N GLY A 435 9.78 22.13 -0.40
CA GLY A 435 10.38 22.15 -1.74
C GLY A 435 10.72 20.73 -2.22
N LEU A 436 11.23 19.88 -1.32
CA LEU A 436 11.54 18.48 -1.64
C LEU A 436 10.27 17.68 -1.96
N ASP A 437 9.17 17.89 -1.23
CA ASP A 437 7.89 17.24 -1.55
C ASP A 437 7.42 17.59 -2.97
N TYR A 438 7.56 18.86 -3.38
CA TYR A 438 7.26 19.31 -4.73
C TYR A 438 8.16 18.64 -5.78
N LEU A 439 9.49 18.64 -5.56
CA LEU A 439 10.45 18.01 -6.47
C LEU A 439 10.18 16.50 -6.63
N ILE A 440 9.84 15.81 -5.54
CA ILE A 440 9.44 14.39 -5.57
C ILE A 440 8.21 14.18 -6.45
N GLY A 441 7.19 15.03 -6.32
CA GLY A 441 5.99 14.95 -7.16
C GLY A 441 6.30 15.18 -8.65
N GLU A 442 7.23 16.08 -8.96
CA GLU A 442 7.69 16.35 -10.32
C GLU A 442 8.52 15.21 -10.92
N MET A 443 9.31 14.51 -10.10
CA MET A 443 9.98 13.26 -10.51
C MET A 443 8.97 12.14 -10.80
N GLN A 444 7.95 11.98 -9.95
CA GLN A 444 6.90 10.96 -10.15
C GLN A 444 6.09 11.21 -11.42
N LYS A 445 5.79 12.47 -11.78
CA LYS A 445 5.16 12.82 -13.07
C LYS A 445 5.99 12.41 -14.27
N ARG A 446 7.31 12.35 -14.12
CA ARG A 446 8.26 11.90 -15.14
C ARG A 446 8.50 10.38 -15.10
N GLY A 447 7.72 9.64 -14.31
CA GLY A 447 7.79 8.19 -14.23
C GLY A 447 8.86 7.64 -13.29
N VAL A 448 9.48 8.48 -12.45
CA VAL A 448 10.48 8.04 -11.47
C VAL A 448 9.81 7.82 -10.12
N SER A 449 9.79 6.58 -9.65
CA SER A 449 9.29 6.27 -8.30
C SER A 449 10.30 6.75 -7.25
N CYS A 450 9.85 7.66 -6.39
CA CYS A 450 10.67 8.24 -5.34
C CYS A 450 10.19 7.77 -3.96
N LYS A 451 11.14 7.55 -3.04
CA LYS A 451 10.85 7.33 -1.62
C LYS A 451 11.67 8.28 -0.78
N PHE A 452 11.02 8.86 0.23
CA PHE A 452 11.66 9.79 1.15
C PHE A 452 11.55 9.33 2.60
N LEU A 453 12.71 9.27 3.29
CA LEU A 453 12.80 9.01 4.73
C LEU A 453 13.30 10.25 5.47
N ALA A 454 12.49 10.71 6.42
CA ALA A 454 12.80 11.87 7.25
C ALA A 454 13.59 11.46 8.50
N VAL A 455 14.92 11.41 8.39
CA VAL A 455 15.84 11.06 9.50
C VAL A 455 16.63 12.27 10.00
N GLY A 456 16.37 13.46 9.45
CA GLY A 456 17.14 14.69 9.72
C GLY A 456 18.43 14.76 8.91
N SER A 457 19.08 15.93 8.91
CA SER A 457 20.24 16.22 8.06
C SER A 457 21.41 15.27 8.32
N MET A 458 21.84 15.14 9.59
CA MET A 458 22.98 14.27 9.94
C MET A 458 22.69 12.79 9.62
N GLY A 459 21.48 12.31 9.92
CA GLY A 459 21.08 10.95 9.56
C GLY A 459 21.12 10.71 8.04
N GLY A 460 20.76 11.72 7.25
CA GLY A 460 20.85 11.69 5.80
C GLY A 460 22.29 11.64 5.29
N VAL A 461 23.18 12.45 5.85
CA VAL A 461 24.61 12.41 5.49
C VAL A 461 25.22 11.04 5.76
N LEU A 462 25.00 10.50 6.96
CA LEU A 462 25.49 9.17 7.32
C LEU A 462 24.90 8.06 6.41
N ALA A 463 23.64 8.20 5.99
CA ALA A 463 23.02 7.29 5.02
C ALA A 463 23.65 7.39 3.63
N ALA A 464 24.03 8.61 3.20
CA ALA A 464 24.76 8.82 1.95
C ALA A 464 26.16 8.20 2.02
N GLU A 465 26.88 8.34 3.15
CA GLU A 465 28.20 7.71 3.34
C GLU A 465 28.14 6.18 3.27
N ARG A 466 27.07 5.57 3.80
CA ARG A 466 26.83 4.12 3.68
C ARG A 466 26.26 3.69 2.32
N GLY A 467 26.01 4.63 1.41
CA GLY A 467 25.45 4.34 0.09
C GLY A 467 23.99 3.84 0.15
N GLU A 468 23.22 4.25 1.15
CA GLU A 468 21.83 3.82 1.37
C GLU A 468 20.81 4.78 0.74
N CYS A 469 21.24 5.95 0.27
CA CYS A 469 20.40 6.87 -0.49
C CYS A 469 21.12 7.40 -1.72
N ASP A 470 20.33 7.94 -2.65
CA ASP A 470 20.83 8.69 -3.80
C ASP A 470 21.02 10.17 -3.47
N LEU A 471 20.17 10.69 -2.59
CA LEU A 471 20.11 12.10 -2.21
C LEU A 471 19.87 12.22 -0.70
N ALA A 472 20.60 13.11 -0.06
CA ALA A 472 20.41 13.50 1.33
C ALA A 472 20.13 15.00 1.49
N GLY A 473 18.86 15.34 1.71
CA GLY A 473 18.43 16.72 1.99
C GLY A 473 19.00 17.22 3.31
N THR A 474 19.74 18.33 3.30
CA THR A 474 20.59 18.76 4.41
C THR A 474 20.60 20.28 4.55
N HIS A 475 20.61 20.78 5.80
CA HIS A 475 20.68 22.21 6.12
C HIS A 475 21.38 22.49 7.46
N LEU A 476 22.60 21.99 7.64
CA LEU A 476 23.40 22.22 8.87
C LEU A 476 24.37 23.39 8.66
N LEU A 477 24.40 24.31 9.62
CA LEU A 477 25.29 25.45 9.63
C LEU A 477 26.59 25.09 10.38
N ASP A 478 27.74 25.35 9.77
CA ASP A 478 29.01 25.43 10.51
C ASP A 478 29.09 26.77 11.25
N GLU A 479 29.11 26.74 12.58
CA GLU A 479 29.16 27.96 13.40
C GLU A 479 30.45 28.76 13.22
N ASN A 480 31.57 28.09 12.92
CA ASN A 480 32.88 28.72 12.80
C ASN A 480 33.06 29.32 11.40
N ALA A 481 32.67 28.57 10.37
CA ALA A 481 32.85 29.01 8.98
C ALA A 481 31.70 29.89 8.47
N GLY A 482 30.52 29.81 9.08
CA GLY A 482 29.31 30.49 8.60
C GLY A 482 28.74 29.90 7.31
N GLU A 483 29.23 28.74 6.87
CA GLU A 483 28.81 28.06 5.64
C GLU A 483 27.88 26.88 5.95
N TYR A 484 26.87 26.67 5.10
CA TYR A 484 25.97 25.54 5.21
C TYR A 484 26.52 24.30 4.50
N ASN A 485 26.36 23.14 5.15
CA ASN A 485 26.54 21.78 4.63
C ASN A 485 27.97 21.38 4.20
N ARG A 486 28.87 22.33 3.93
CA ARG A 486 30.21 22.06 3.38
C ARG A 486 31.11 21.26 4.32
N HIS A 487 31.01 21.50 5.62
CA HIS A 487 31.75 20.78 6.67
C HIS A 487 31.38 19.29 6.77
N LEU A 488 30.30 18.86 6.12
CA LEU A 488 29.82 17.47 6.12
C LEU A 488 30.42 16.64 4.98
N LEU A 489 31.20 17.24 4.08
CA LEU A 489 31.71 16.55 2.90
C LEU A 489 32.93 15.68 3.22
N THR A 490 32.87 14.44 2.76
CA THR A 490 34.00 13.51 2.66
C THR A 490 34.46 13.40 1.20
N PRO A 491 35.60 12.75 0.90
CA PRO A 491 36.05 12.53 -0.48
C PRO A 491 35.02 11.81 -1.37
N GLU A 492 34.11 11.04 -0.78
CA GLU A 492 33.11 10.23 -1.49
C GLU A 492 31.77 10.95 -1.68
N LEU A 493 31.60 12.13 -1.09
CA LEU A 493 30.35 12.88 -1.15
C LEU A 493 30.45 14.10 -2.06
N HIS A 494 29.33 14.44 -2.68
CA HIS A 494 29.15 15.63 -3.50
C HIS A 494 28.04 16.50 -2.93
N LEU A 495 28.27 17.82 -2.85
CA LEU A 495 27.25 18.80 -2.46
C LEU A 495 26.64 19.43 -3.70
N GLN A 496 25.35 19.15 -3.93
CA GLN A 496 24.54 19.86 -4.89
C GLN A 496 23.78 20.98 -4.20
N LYS A 497 23.93 22.22 -4.69
CA LYS A 497 23.14 23.35 -4.23
C LYS A 497 21.67 23.17 -4.60
N GLY A 498 20.80 23.40 -3.62
CA GLY A 498 19.36 23.33 -3.76
C GLY A 498 18.74 24.73 -3.81
N TYR A 499 18.15 25.14 -2.68
CA TYR A 499 17.44 26.41 -2.58
C TYR A 499 17.55 26.99 -1.17
N ARG A 500 17.31 28.30 -1.07
CA ARG A 500 17.32 29.06 0.17
C ARG A 500 15.91 29.30 0.67
N ARG A 501 15.72 29.26 1.99
CA ARG A 501 14.45 29.54 2.64
C ARG A 501 14.63 30.55 3.76
N SER A 502 13.72 31.52 3.85
CA SER A 502 13.79 32.58 4.85
C SER A 502 13.36 32.06 6.22
N GLN A 503 14.26 32.16 7.21
CA GLN A 503 14.00 31.89 8.62
C GLN A 503 13.74 33.20 9.38
N GLY A 504 12.85 33.14 10.36
CA GLY A 504 12.45 34.32 11.10
C GLY A 504 11.64 34.03 12.35
N LEU A 505 11.38 35.10 13.09
CA LEU A 505 10.51 35.09 14.26
C LEU A 505 9.05 34.98 13.81
N LEU A 506 8.31 34.01 14.37
CA LEU A 506 6.88 33.86 14.20
C LEU A 506 6.15 34.32 15.45
N PHE A 507 4.99 34.94 15.27
CA PHE A 507 4.11 35.43 16.33
C PHE A 507 2.68 35.61 15.78
N ARG A 508 1.68 35.83 16.65
CA ARG A 508 0.32 36.15 16.19
C ARG A 508 0.21 37.64 15.84
N LYS A 509 -0.50 37.99 14.76
CA LYS A 509 -0.55 39.37 14.23
C LYS A 509 -1.26 40.36 15.16
N ASP A 510 -2.16 39.86 15.99
CA ASP A 510 -2.95 40.59 16.97
C ASP A 510 -2.25 40.72 18.33
N ASP A 511 -1.06 40.15 18.50
CA ASP A 511 -0.32 40.18 19.76
C ASP A 511 0.46 41.50 19.90
N SER A 512 0.07 42.32 20.89
CA SER A 512 0.65 43.65 21.10
C SER A 512 2.10 43.61 21.56
N ASN A 513 2.63 42.46 22.00
CA ASN A 513 4.05 42.33 22.35
C ASN A 513 4.96 42.41 21.12
N PHE A 514 4.43 42.32 19.90
CA PHE A 514 5.21 42.17 18.65
C PHE A 514 5.04 43.33 17.65
N THR A 515 4.58 44.52 18.10
CA THR A 515 4.30 45.66 17.19
C THR A 515 5.57 46.38 16.71
N ASP A 516 6.65 46.38 17.50
CA ASP A 516 7.78 47.32 17.32
C ASP A 516 9.00 46.71 16.62
N PHE A 517 8.90 45.46 16.14
CA PHE A 517 10.01 44.75 15.50
C PHE A 517 10.56 45.41 14.24
N LYS A 518 9.76 46.25 13.56
CA LYS A 518 10.19 46.96 12.35
C LYS A 518 11.08 48.17 12.64
N SER A 519 11.00 48.75 13.84
CA SER A 519 11.76 49.94 14.23
C SER A 519 13.05 49.62 14.98
N ASP A 520 13.04 48.60 15.86
CA ASP A 520 14.20 48.21 16.66
C ASP A 520 14.08 46.73 17.09
N PHE A 521 14.65 45.83 16.29
CA PHE A 521 14.56 44.39 16.54
C PHE A 521 15.32 43.96 17.79
N GLU A 522 16.52 44.51 18.03
CA GLU A 522 17.37 44.09 19.15
C GLU A 522 16.74 44.44 20.49
N ASN A 523 16.17 45.63 20.64
CA ASN A 523 15.48 46.01 21.86
C ASN A 523 14.17 45.22 22.02
N ALA A 524 13.36 45.12 20.96
CA ALA A 524 12.09 44.41 21.01
C ALA A 524 12.26 42.94 21.39
N ILE A 525 13.27 42.24 20.83
CA ILE A 525 13.49 40.83 21.17
C ILE A 525 14.00 40.67 22.61
N GLN A 526 14.84 41.58 23.12
CA GLN A 526 15.29 41.54 24.51
C GLN A 526 14.13 41.79 25.50
N GLN A 527 13.19 42.67 25.17
CA GLN A 527 11.99 42.87 25.98
C GLN A 527 11.13 41.59 26.04
N ILE A 528 10.98 40.90 24.91
CA ILE A 528 10.25 39.63 24.86
C ILE A 528 10.96 38.52 25.65
N ILE A 529 12.28 38.38 25.48
CA ILE A 529 13.05 37.35 26.20
C ILE A 529 12.97 37.55 27.72
N ASN A 530 12.94 38.80 28.18
CA ASN A 530 12.85 39.12 29.61
C ASN A 530 11.42 39.10 30.18
N ASN A 531 10.39 38.94 29.34
CA ASN A 531 8.99 38.91 29.79
C ASN A 531 8.57 37.47 30.14
N ALA A 532 8.33 37.21 31.44
CA ALA A 532 7.95 35.89 31.94
C ALA A 532 6.55 35.42 31.48
N GLU A 533 5.68 36.36 31.09
CA GLU A 533 4.33 36.06 30.58
C GLU A 533 4.34 35.67 29.09
N VAL A 534 5.44 35.93 28.37
CA VAL A 534 5.58 35.62 26.95
C VAL A 534 6.40 34.34 26.79
N ARG A 535 5.75 33.29 26.30
CA ARG A 535 6.29 31.94 26.20
C ARG A 535 6.80 31.65 24.79
N MET A 536 8.02 31.13 24.70
CA MET A 536 8.56 30.63 23.45
C MET A 536 8.29 29.14 23.23
N ILE A 537 8.41 28.68 22.00
CA ILE A 537 8.64 27.28 21.64
C ILE A 537 9.93 27.14 20.83
N ASN A 538 10.75 26.16 21.19
CA ASN A 538 12.07 25.96 20.61
C ASN A 538 12.03 24.94 19.44
N ARG A 539 13.08 24.88 18.62
CA ARG A 539 13.31 23.78 17.66
C ARG A 539 14.21 22.72 18.28
N ASN A 540 14.10 21.47 17.81
CA ASN A 540 14.93 20.37 18.29
C ASN A 540 16.43 20.66 18.10
N ARG A 541 17.24 20.19 19.05
CA ARG A 541 18.70 20.23 18.95
C ARG A 541 19.20 19.59 17.65
N GLY A 542 20.31 20.12 17.13
CA GLY A 542 20.90 19.70 15.86
C GLY A 542 20.19 20.21 14.60
N SER A 543 19.19 21.10 14.72
CA SER A 543 18.61 21.80 13.56
C SER A 543 19.31 23.15 13.33
N GLY A 544 19.50 23.57 12.07
CA GLY A 544 20.07 24.89 11.75
C GLY A 544 19.30 26.05 12.39
N THR A 545 17.97 25.93 12.50
CA THR A 545 17.11 26.89 13.21
C THR A 545 17.38 26.96 14.71
N ARG A 546 17.77 25.83 15.34
CA ARG A 546 18.14 25.82 16.75
C ARG A 546 19.42 26.60 16.98
N ILE A 547 20.42 26.44 16.11
CA ILE A 547 21.67 27.21 16.17
C ILE A 547 21.38 28.73 16.09
N LEU A 548 20.51 29.14 15.16
CA LEU A 548 20.08 30.54 15.05
C LEU A 548 19.43 31.06 16.33
N LEU A 549 18.52 30.27 16.90
CA LEU A 549 17.80 30.65 18.11
C LEU A 549 18.74 30.72 19.33
N ASP A 550 19.64 29.75 19.47
CA ASP A 550 20.62 29.75 20.56
C ASP A 550 21.57 30.95 20.45
N ARG A 551 21.96 31.39 19.24
CA ARG A 551 22.71 32.64 19.01
C ARG A 551 21.92 33.87 19.45
N LEU A 552 20.62 33.93 19.15
CA LEU A 552 19.75 35.04 19.52
C LEU A 552 19.55 35.14 21.04
N LEU A 553 19.47 33.98 21.72
CA LEU A 553 19.27 33.90 23.16
C LEU A 553 20.56 34.05 23.97
N ALA A 554 21.72 33.75 23.39
CA ALA A 554 22.98 33.61 24.11
C ALA A 554 22.81 32.67 25.33
N ASP A 555 23.11 33.15 26.53
CA ASP A 555 22.98 32.38 27.79
C ASP A 555 21.56 32.45 28.40
N GLN A 556 20.64 33.22 27.79
CA GLN A 556 19.30 33.42 28.34
C GLN A 556 18.40 32.19 28.10
N ARG A 557 17.45 32.00 29.02
CA ARG A 557 16.54 30.85 29.06
C ARG A 557 15.10 31.34 29.36
N PRO A 558 14.42 31.98 28.39
CA PRO A 558 13.08 32.53 28.59
C PRO A 558 12.03 31.45 28.83
N ALA A 559 10.81 31.86 29.21
CA ALA A 559 9.70 30.95 29.47
C ALA A 559 9.44 30.04 28.25
N GLY A 560 9.40 28.71 28.46
CA GLY A 560 9.20 27.74 27.37
C GLY A 560 10.47 27.27 26.65
N PHE A 561 11.67 27.76 27.04
CA PHE A 561 12.94 27.40 26.39
C PHE A 561 13.18 25.89 26.20
N PHE A 562 12.81 25.07 27.19
CA PHE A 562 13.01 23.62 27.18
C PHE A 562 11.98 22.86 26.33
N GLN A 563 10.93 23.52 25.85
CA GLN A 563 9.93 22.89 25.00
C GLN A 563 10.40 22.88 23.54
N GLU A 564 10.76 21.70 23.05
CA GLU A 564 11.27 21.54 21.68
C GLU A 564 10.20 20.98 20.72
N ALA A 565 10.03 21.66 19.60
CA ALA A 565 9.24 21.22 18.45
C ALA A 565 10.13 20.46 17.46
N LYS A 566 9.61 19.38 16.86
CA LYS A 566 10.32 18.56 15.86
C LYS A 566 10.23 19.07 14.43
N SER A 567 9.32 19.99 14.13
CA SER A 567 9.16 20.60 12.80
C SER A 567 8.85 22.10 12.88
N HIS A 568 9.01 22.80 11.75
CA HIS A 568 8.58 24.19 11.61
C HIS A 568 7.07 24.35 11.78
N ASN A 569 6.27 23.44 11.22
CA ASN A 569 4.80 23.43 11.39
C ASN A 569 4.41 23.26 12.86
N SER A 570 5.15 22.47 13.63
CA SER A 570 4.88 22.30 15.07
C SER A 570 5.13 23.58 15.89
N VAL A 571 6.09 24.41 15.48
CA VAL A 571 6.32 25.75 16.06
C VAL A 571 5.14 26.66 15.72
N ALA A 572 4.82 26.78 14.43
CA ALA A 572 3.75 27.66 13.95
C ALA A 572 2.37 27.27 14.54
N ALA A 573 2.07 25.97 14.64
CA ALA A 573 0.86 25.46 15.27
C ALA A 573 0.80 25.78 16.77
N ALA A 574 1.92 25.73 17.50
CA ALA A 574 1.93 26.09 18.91
C ALA A 574 1.59 27.57 19.13
N ILE A 575 2.04 28.44 18.22
CA ILE A 575 1.77 29.88 18.26
C ILE A 575 0.29 30.14 17.92
N SER A 576 -0.19 29.56 16.82
CA SER A 576 -1.59 29.70 16.38
C SER A 576 -2.59 29.17 17.41
N GLN A 577 -2.23 28.13 18.18
CA GLN A 577 -3.09 27.51 19.20
C GLN A 577 -2.89 28.10 20.61
N ASN A 578 -2.19 29.23 20.76
CA ASN A 578 -1.90 29.87 22.06
C ASN A 578 -1.17 28.96 23.08
N ARG A 579 -0.41 27.96 22.60
CA ARG A 579 0.48 27.14 23.46
C ARG A 579 1.84 27.80 23.67
N ALA A 580 2.23 28.67 22.74
CA ALA A 580 3.38 29.56 22.79
C ALA A 580 2.99 30.89 22.12
N ASP A 581 3.79 31.92 22.31
CA ASP A 581 3.58 33.25 21.76
C ASP A 581 4.54 33.52 20.61
N TRP A 582 5.73 32.93 20.65
CA TRP A 582 6.72 33.05 19.59
C TRP A 582 7.64 31.83 19.44
N GLY A 583 8.36 31.80 18.33
CA GLY A 583 9.41 30.84 18.03
C GLY A 583 10.06 31.15 16.69
N ILE A 584 11.14 30.47 16.36
CA ILE A 584 11.79 30.62 15.05
C ILE A 584 11.37 29.48 14.12
N ALA A 585 10.89 29.84 12.93
CA ALA A 585 10.57 28.91 11.86
C ALA A 585 10.76 29.56 10.47
N ILE A 586 10.29 28.88 9.43
CA ILE A 586 10.39 29.36 8.05
C ILE A 586 9.18 30.21 7.66
N ARG A 587 9.37 31.15 6.73
CA ARG A 587 8.31 32.07 6.28
C ARG A 587 7.04 31.36 5.80
N SER A 588 7.20 30.30 4.99
CA SER A 588 6.07 29.61 4.37
C SER A 588 5.05 29.10 5.41
N VAL A 589 5.52 28.52 6.53
CA VAL A 589 4.61 28.01 7.58
C VAL A 589 3.92 29.13 8.35
N ALA A 590 4.50 30.34 8.39
CA ALA A 590 3.87 31.50 8.98
C ALA A 590 2.74 32.02 8.08
N GLU A 591 3.00 32.12 6.77
CA GLU A 591 2.03 32.53 5.77
C GLU A 591 0.84 31.56 5.69
N ASP A 592 1.10 30.26 5.70
CA ASP A 592 0.06 29.20 5.66
C ASP A 592 -0.94 29.30 6.83
N LEU A 593 -0.46 29.68 8.02
CA LEU A 593 -1.29 29.85 9.22
C LEU A 593 -1.70 31.30 9.48
N GLY A 594 -1.41 32.21 8.54
CA GLY A 594 -1.74 33.62 8.67
C GLY A 594 -1.02 34.36 9.80
N LEU A 595 0.07 33.80 10.34
CA LEU A 595 0.87 34.37 11.43
C LEU A 595 1.71 35.57 10.99
N GLY A 596 2.16 36.36 11.96
CA GLY A 596 3.19 37.37 11.79
C GLY A 596 4.55 36.72 11.57
N PHE A 597 5.38 37.35 10.73
CA PHE A 597 6.73 36.87 10.40
C PHE A 597 7.70 38.03 10.32
N TYR A 598 8.80 37.96 11.08
CA TYR A 598 9.93 38.87 10.97
C TYR A 598 11.17 38.12 10.44
N PRO A 599 11.69 38.45 9.25
CA PRO A 599 12.84 37.76 8.67
C PRO A 599 14.12 38.03 9.47
N ILE A 600 14.91 36.99 9.76
CA ILE A 600 16.20 37.10 10.46
C ILE A 600 17.35 36.74 9.50
N GLN A 601 17.31 35.54 8.91
CA GLN A 601 18.34 35.07 7.99
C GLN A 601 17.77 34.06 6.99
N ASP A 602 18.48 33.87 5.88
CA ASP A 602 18.17 32.79 4.93
C ASP A 602 18.99 31.54 5.28
N GLU A 603 18.33 30.38 5.26
CA GLU A 603 18.95 29.06 5.43
C GLU A 603 19.10 28.37 4.07
N GLU A 604 20.23 27.69 3.85
CA GLU A 604 20.46 26.88 2.65
C GLU A 604 19.99 25.44 2.88
N TYR A 605 19.15 24.95 1.98
CA TYR A 605 18.72 23.57 1.92
C TYR A 605 19.29 22.93 0.65
N ASP A 606 20.27 22.05 0.85
CA ASP A 606 21.06 21.44 -0.21
C ASP A 606 20.90 19.92 -0.21
N PHE A 607 21.50 19.27 -1.20
CA PHE A 607 21.50 17.82 -1.36
C PHE A 607 22.93 17.29 -1.31
N ILE A 608 23.18 16.33 -0.43
CA ILE A 608 24.42 15.56 -0.40
C ILE A 608 24.19 14.25 -1.17
N LEU A 609 25.09 13.94 -2.10
CA LEU A 609 24.98 12.78 -2.99
C LEU A 609 26.24 11.92 -2.89
N PRO A 610 26.11 10.59 -2.84
CA PRO A 610 27.25 9.69 -3.03
C PRO A 610 27.80 9.83 -4.45
N LYS A 611 29.10 10.05 -4.61
CA LYS A 611 29.72 10.27 -5.93
C LYS A 611 29.53 9.09 -6.88
N ASN A 612 29.55 7.86 -6.37
CA ASN A 612 29.30 6.65 -7.14
C ASN A 612 27.87 6.54 -7.69
N ARG A 613 26.93 7.39 -7.25
CA ARG A 613 25.53 7.42 -7.70
C ARG A 613 25.21 8.60 -8.63
N LEU A 614 26.15 9.52 -8.87
CA LEU A 614 25.92 10.70 -9.72
C LEU A 614 25.55 10.36 -11.16
N GLU A 615 26.06 9.25 -11.68
CA GLU A 615 25.80 8.79 -13.06
C GLU A 615 24.46 8.07 -13.22
N ARG A 616 23.72 7.84 -12.12
CA ARG A 616 22.40 7.20 -12.19
C ARG A 616 21.43 8.09 -12.97
N PRO A 617 20.64 7.53 -13.92
CA PRO A 617 19.69 8.31 -14.71
C PRO A 617 18.70 9.13 -13.86
N GLU A 618 18.23 8.56 -12.76
CA GLU A 618 17.26 9.20 -11.86
C GLU A 618 17.88 10.39 -11.11
N VAL A 619 19.16 10.26 -10.71
CA VAL A 619 19.91 11.34 -10.05
C VAL A 619 20.17 12.46 -11.04
N ALA A 620 20.67 12.14 -12.24
CA ALA A 620 20.88 13.13 -13.29
C ALA A 620 19.59 13.90 -13.63
N LEU A 621 18.45 13.21 -13.69
CA LEU A 621 17.15 13.83 -13.91
C LEU A 621 16.73 14.75 -12.75
N PHE A 622 16.96 14.34 -11.49
CA PHE A 622 16.71 15.19 -10.34
C PHE A 622 17.56 16.48 -10.37
N LEU A 623 18.84 16.34 -10.73
CA LEU A 623 19.76 17.48 -10.86
C LEU A 623 19.34 18.43 -11.99
N SER A 624 18.93 17.91 -13.15
CA SER A 624 18.42 18.75 -14.24
C SER A 624 17.14 19.47 -13.86
N LEU A 625 16.27 18.82 -13.08
CA LEU A 625 15.00 19.36 -12.62
C LEU A 625 15.19 20.62 -11.76
N LEU A 626 16.25 20.69 -10.95
CA LEU A 626 16.61 21.90 -10.17
C LEU A 626 16.99 23.11 -11.05
N GLN A 627 17.42 22.88 -12.29
CA GLN A 627 17.86 23.92 -13.22
C GLN A 627 16.73 24.40 -14.16
N GLU A 628 15.59 23.71 -14.18
CA GLU A 628 14.47 24.08 -15.04
C GLU A 628 13.79 25.37 -14.55
N THR A 629 13.64 26.35 -15.45
CA THR A 629 13.04 27.65 -15.11
C THR A 629 11.61 27.54 -14.57
N GLU A 630 10.81 26.60 -15.08
CA GLU A 630 9.45 26.39 -14.56
C GLU A 630 9.45 25.89 -13.11
N ILE A 631 10.35 24.97 -12.78
CA ILE A 631 10.53 24.43 -11.43
C ILE A 631 11.01 25.53 -10.48
N GLN A 632 12.01 26.31 -10.88
CA GLN A 632 12.51 27.44 -10.09
C GLN A 632 11.41 28.47 -9.81
N ASN A 633 10.59 28.80 -10.81
CA ASN A 633 9.44 29.69 -10.65
C ASN A 633 8.38 29.12 -9.69
N LYS A 634 8.18 27.81 -9.67
CA LYS A 634 7.26 27.15 -8.73
C LYS A 634 7.82 27.12 -7.32
N LEU A 635 9.11 26.82 -7.14
CA LEU A 635 9.80 26.93 -5.85
C LEU A 635 9.73 28.35 -5.29
N ALA A 636 9.89 29.37 -6.14
CA ALA A 636 9.76 30.78 -5.76
C ALA A 636 8.36 31.12 -5.21
N LYS A 637 7.30 30.49 -5.73
CA LYS A 637 5.92 30.65 -5.21
C LYS A 637 5.74 30.05 -3.81
N PHE A 638 6.57 29.09 -3.43
CA PHE A 638 6.64 28.57 -2.05
C PHE A 638 7.55 29.41 -1.14
N GLY A 639 8.06 30.55 -1.62
CA GLY A 639 9.02 31.38 -0.89
C GLY A 639 10.44 30.82 -0.87
N LEU A 640 10.75 29.85 -1.73
CA LEU A 640 12.06 29.20 -1.85
C LEU A 640 12.85 29.82 -3.00
N ARG A 641 14.08 30.25 -2.74
CA ARG A 641 14.93 30.93 -3.73
C ARG A 641 16.03 29.98 -4.22
N THR A 642 15.98 29.57 -5.48
CA THR A 642 17.09 28.85 -6.09
C THR A 642 18.24 29.82 -6.36
N THR A 643 19.48 29.37 -6.14
CA THR A 643 20.66 30.15 -6.53
C THR A 643 20.79 30.08 -8.05
N ASN A 644 20.61 31.20 -8.73
CA ASN A 644 21.27 31.44 -10.01
C ASN A 644 22.67 31.99 -9.76
#